data_AF-A0A8H5B8E9-F1
#
_entry.id   AF-A0A8H5B8E9-F1
#
_cell.length_a   1.000
_cell.length_b   1.000
_cell.length_c   1.000
_cell.angle_alpha   90.00
_cell.angle_beta   90.00
_cell.angle_gamma   90.00
#
_symmetry.space_group_name_H-M   'P 1'
#
loop_
_entity.id
_entity.type
_entity.pdbx_description
1 polymer ?
#
loop_
_entity_poly.entity_id
_entity_poly.type
_entity_poly.pdbx_seq_one_letter_code
_entity_poly.pdbx_strand_id
1 'polypeptide(L)'
;MPRTSRPKDQYQLYIPRFILRSFQDAQIQQRSKKQGQKDYFESHKTGFSNDTVAVYDLKTQVLEQRPIPRTYGVINLHRDEQNPANVNHLEEALSRLENSAAKSIREIQEAVNGGRVELKMSCKELETIRKFLYVMHYCRMSQIPSCFDEKDPDNMVMQDFDIASNQERCALEEGTRVWLSGLKYILDTPHHGIMETGERLHDQYGGLTNMVEMSLRGVDVESKKFHVLDYYLQADATFLAIWIAAQEQEFVVGTHSFGQFEGCFMGIPGLHYLHVVSPTIALVTRSKHLSPEGGPLPQSKYPTMQLDQPTLDAYRQTPATGRNTYTIFPSKLTVKQTHDVNRVFLSNLDTGSVTFASEGAMMASLKHRLQSTLPYIRESKYFLRPLLGLLASNTMKMPSMSIVTAPRNNASAYDMAHMLYHLVTDDVDQYNQVSLEIHTITARAIIKMKSRLPSFQIKRHRNSPLYNRHIVPMLTREDSDLFFDNIGGLVDSFHVNTVGNDPNGALKYSAAIIGFTYWLFEEHPILLLDNLLPDSLTILSPAPQGLRSHLVRVTKIVLSAICQIITGIIGFIAGIFALEHNAPSVIAVHAMGIDHTDVRLDNLLFVEKRNGSREMPEEYSPVQDPNSGMLLQDQPISSDWTFQSSAHDFELLAIYLIDFGHGKY
;
A
#
# COMPACT_ATOMS: atom_id res chain seq x y z
N MET A 1 48.58 -25.32 7.06
CA MET A 1 47.40 -24.64 6.51
C MET A 1 46.59 -24.06 7.66
N PRO A 2 46.52 -22.73 7.83
CA PRO A 2 45.60 -22.13 8.79
C PRO A 2 44.18 -22.54 8.41
N ARG A 3 43.38 -23.05 9.37
CA ARG A 3 41.94 -23.24 9.16
C ARG A 3 41.34 -21.86 8.94
N THR A 4 41.07 -21.49 7.69
CA THR A 4 40.17 -20.38 7.39
C THR A 4 38.81 -20.78 7.95
N SER A 5 38.45 -20.26 9.12
CA SER A 5 37.12 -20.44 9.68
C SER A 5 36.14 -19.92 8.64
N ARG A 6 35.18 -20.75 8.23
CA ARG A 6 34.13 -20.33 7.29
C ARG A 6 33.50 -19.03 7.82
N PRO A 7 33.29 -18.02 6.95
CA PRO A 7 32.60 -16.80 7.34
C PRO A 7 31.28 -17.17 8.01
N LYS A 8 31.07 -16.66 9.23
CA LYS A 8 29.86 -16.93 10.01
C LYS A 8 28.67 -16.30 9.28
N ASP A 9 27.55 -17.02 9.23
CA ASP A 9 26.30 -16.48 8.71
C ASP A 9 25.91 -15.22 9.49
N GLN A 10 25.49 -14.20 8.75
CA GLN A 10 25.09 -12.91 9.30
C GLN A 10 23.60 -12.69 9.02
N TYR A 11 22.90 -12.11 9.98
CA TYR A 11 21.50 -11.71 9.83
C TYR A 11 21.46 -10.22 9.47
N GLN A 12 21.11 -9.93 8.22
CA GLN A 12 21.06 -8.57 7.68
C GLN A 12 19.64 -8.03 7.78
N LEU A 13 19.54 -6.79 8.24
CA LEU A 13 18.26 -6.14 8.45
C LEU A 13 17.93 -5.23 7.28
N TYR A 14 16.72 -5.35 6.76
CA TYR A 14 16.19 -4.38 5.78
C TYR A 14 15.44 -3.23 6.46
N ILE A 15 15.26 -3.29 7.79
CA ILE A 15 14.93 -2.14 8.62
C ILE A 15 16.06 -1.94 9.64
N PRO A 16 16.88 -0.89 9.52
CA PRO A 16 18.07 -0.70 10.33
C PRO A 16 17.79 -0.68 11.84
N ARG A 17 18.72 -1.24 12.63
CA ARG A 17 18.56 -1.37 14.10
C ARG A 17 18.31 -0.04 14.79
N PHE A 18 18.96 1.03 14.32
CA PHE A 18 18.80 2.35 14.94
C PHE A 18 17.38 2.90 14.77
N ILE A 19 16.68 2.53 13.68
CA ILE A 19 15.27 2.85 13.47
C ILE A 19 14.42 2.03 14.44
N LEU A 20 14.59 0.70 14.47
CA LEU A 20 13.81 -0.17 15.36
C LEU A 20 13.95 0.20 16.84
N ARG A 21 15.12 0.68 17.26
CA ARG A 21 15.34 1.17 18.63
C ARG A 21 14.48 2.38 18.99
N SER A 22 14.12 3.21 18.02
CA SER A 22 13.22 4.34 18.25
C SER A 22 11.77 3.93 18.51
N PHE A 23 11.42 2.66 18.25
CA PHE A 23 10.11 2.06 18.53
C PHE A 23 10.07 1.27 19.85
N GLN A 24 11.15 1.26 20.63
CA GLN A 24 11.14 0.67 21.96
C GLN A 24 10.35 1.54 22.94
N ASP A 25 9.84 0.95 24.01
CA ASP A 25 9.21 1.71 25.11
C ASP A 25 10.16 2.82 25.60
N ALA A 26 9.62 4.02 25.84
CA ALA A 26 10.37 5.17 26.34
C ALA A 26 11.15 4.83 27.62
N GLN A 27 10.65 3.93 28.48
CA GLN A 27 11.38 3.45 29.67
C GLN A 27 12.64 2.66 29.31
N ILE A 28 12.60 1.89 28.21
CA ILE A 28 13.73 1.14 27.67
C ILE A 28 14.73 2.08 26.98
N GLN A 29 14.25 3.15 26.34
CA GLN A 29 15.10 4.12 25.64
C GLN A 29 15.97 4.98 26.58
N GLN A 30 15.55 5.21 27.83
CA GLN A 30 16.30 6.04 28.80
C GLN A 30 17.54 5.36 29.42
N ARG A 31 18.03 4.25 28.87
CA ARG A 31 19.22 3.57 29.37
C ARG A 31 20.47 4.44 29.23
N SER A 32 21.25 4.55 30.32
CA SER A 32 22.52 5.27 30.29
C SER A 32 23.53 4.60 29.34
N LYS A 33 24.50 5.36 28.82
CA LYS A 33 25.61 4.83 27.99
C LYS A 33 26.32 3.64 28.65
N LYS A 34 26.49 3.67 29.98
CA LYS A 34 27.11 2.57 30.75
C LYS A 34 26.25 1.31 30.72
N GLN A 35 24.93 1.45 30.83
CA GLN A 35 24.00 0.32 30.77
C GLN A 35 23.97 -0.29 29.36
N GLY A 36 23.91 0.54 28.32
CA GLY A 36 23.97 0.04 26.94
C GLY A 36 25.26 -0.72 26.63
N GLN A 37 26.40 -0.27 27.17
CA GLN A 37 27.67 -0.98 27.02
C GLN A 37 27.65 -2.32 27.76
N LYS A 38 27.09 -2.37 28.98
CA LYS A 38 26.90 -3.62 29.73
C LYS A 38 26.00 -4.59 28.98
N ASP A 39 24.87 -4.14 28.45
CA ASP A 39 23.93 -4.96 27.67
C ASP A 39 24.58 -5.49 26.38
N TYR A 40 25.43 -4.69 25.72
CA TYR A 40 26.21 -5.13 24.57
C TYR A 40 27.19 -6.25 24.95
N PHE A 41 27.91 -6.12 26.07
CA PHE A 41 28.79 -7.18 26.57
C PHE A 41 28.03 -8.43 27.00
N GLU A 42 26.91 -8.27 27.70
CA GLU A 42 26.06 -9.40 28.12
C GLU A 42 25.49 -10.13 26.91
N SER A 43 24.99 -9.41 25.90
CA SER A 43 24.47 -10.05 24.68
C SER A 43 25.56 -10.77 23.87
N HIS A 44 26.79 -10.28 23.86
CA HIS A 44 27.92 -11.02 23.28
C HIS A 44 28.28 -12.27 24.07
N LYS A 45 28.11 -12.24 25.40
CA LYS A 45 28.42 -13.37 26.28
C LYS A 45 27.32 -14.44 26.27
N THR A 46 26.06 -14.05 26.26
CA THR A 46 24.90 -14.96 26.38
C THR A 46 24.27 -15.31 25.03
N GLY A 47 24.52 -14.50 23.99
CA GLY A 47 23.82 -14.61 22.71
C GLY A 47 22.39 -14.05 22.72
N PHE A 48 21.93 -13.54 23.86
CA PHE A 48 20.59 -12.95 24.03
C PHE A 48 20.67 -11.44 24.11
N SER A 49 19.92 -10.75 23.25
CA SER A 49 19.83 -9.29 23.28
C SER A 49 18.64 -8.86 24.13
N ASN A 50 18.90 -7.97 25.10
CA ASN A 50 17.86 -7.30 25.88
C ASN A 50 17.16 -6.16 25.09
N ASP A 51 17.55 -5.95 23.82
CA ASP A 51 16.92 -5.00 22.91
C ASP A 51 15.76 -5.70 22.19
N THR A 52 14.54 -5.57 22.71
CA THR A 52 13.32 -6.06 22.06
C THR A 52 12.47 -4.93 21.51
N VAL A 53 11.59 -5.26 20.57
CA VAL A 53 10.56 -4.36 20.02
C VAL A 53 9.23 -5.11 19.92
N ALA A 54 8.12 -4.40 20.12
CA ALA A 54 6.79 -4.95 19.92
C ALA A 54 6.54 -5.20 18.43
N VAL A 55 6.10 -6.41 18.11
CA VAL A 55 5.84 -6.84 16.75
C VAL A 55 4.53 -7.61 16.72
N TYR A 56 3.59 -7.15 15.90
CA TYR A 56 2.43 -7.94 15.54
C TYR A 56 2.70 -8.65 14.23
N ASP A 57 2.70 -9.98 14.27
CA ASP A 57 2.88 -10.84 13.12
C ASP A 57 1.53 -11.17 12.50
N LEU A 58 1.33 -10.83 11.23
CA LEU A 58 0.05 -10.99 10.55
C LEU A 58 -0.28 -12.46 10.27
N LYS A 59 0.74 -13.31 10.15
CA LYS A 59 0.56 -14.74 9.86
C LYS A 59 0.17 -15.50 11.12
N THR A 60 0.85 -15.25 12.22
CA THR A 60 0.53 -15.92 13.50
C THR A 60 -0.57 -15.21 14.27
N GLN A 61 -0.86 -13.94 13.96
CA GLN A 61 -1.79 -13.06 14.66
C GLN A 61 -1.42 -12.87 16.13
N VAL A 62 -0.13 -12.88 16.43
CA VAL A 62 0.42 -12.71 17.78
C VAL A 62 1.13 -11.36 17.86
N LEU A 63 0.82 -10.61 18.92
CA LEU A 63 1.60 -9.47 19.36
C LEU A 63 2.65 -9.96 20.37
N GLU A 64 3.92 -9.88 20.01
CA GLU A 64 5.02 -10.37 20.85
C GLU A 64 6.22 -9.40 20.88
N GLN A 65 7.09 -9.59 21.86
CA GLN A 65 8.36 -8.88 21.95
C GLN A 65 9.45 -9.68 21.21
N ARG A 66 9.98 -9.13 20.11
CA ARG A 66 11.04 -9.76 19.33
C ARG A 66 12.38 -9.06 19.55
N PRO A 67 13.51 -9.81 19.67
CA PRO A 67 14.83 -9.20 19.71
C PRO A 67 15.11 -8.43 18.41
N ILE A 68 15.47 -7.14 18.51
CA ILE A 68 15.78 -6.27 17.36
C ILE A 68 16.74 -6.92 16.36
N PRO A 69 17.84 -7.60 16.76
CA PRO A 69 18.75 -8.24 15.81
C PRO A 69 18.13 -9.37 14.98
N ARG A 70 16.91 -9.81 15.30
CA ARG A 70 16.16 -10.88 14.62
C ARG A 70 14.82 -10.39 14.06
N THR A 71 14.55 -9.09 14.08
CA THR A 71 13.29 -8.51 13.59
C THR A 71 13.55 -7.80 12.27
N TYR A 72 12.80 -8.12 11.21
CA TYR A 72 12.95 -7.50 9.87
C TYR A 72 14.33 -7.72 9.22
N GLY A 73 14.75 -8.97 9.10
CA GLY A 73 15.98 -9.32 8.40
C GLY A 73 15.97 -10.68 7.74
N VAL A 74 17.02 -10.93 6.98
CA VAL A 74 17.26 -12.17 6.22
C VAL A 74 18.71 -12.59 6.46
N ILE A 75 18.97 -13.90 6.50
CA ILE A 75 20.33 -14.43 6.66
C ILE A 75 21.06 -14.35 5.32
N ASN A 76 22.28 -13.83 5.35
CA ASN A 76 23.22 -13.72 4.24
C ASN A 76 22.70 -12.94 3.02
N LEU A 77 21.84 -11.94 3.20
CA LEU A 77 21.23 -11.16 2.11
C LEU A 77 22.26 -10.53 1.17
N HIS A 78 23.36 -10.00 1.72
CA HIS A 78 24.41 -9.28 0.98
C HIS A 78 25.69 -10.11 0.78
N ARG A 79 25.62 -11.43 0.99
CA ARG A 79 26.80 -12.28 0.91
C ARG A 79 27.17 -12.50 -0.55
N ASP A 80 28.37 -12.05 -0.91
CA ASP A 80 28.91 -12.23 -2.25
C ASP A 80 29.95 -13.37 -2.25
N GLU A 81 29.52 -14.57 -2.62
CA GLU A 81 30.41 -15.73 -2.70
C GLU A 81 31.47 -15.61 -3.82
N GLN A 82 31.30 -14.70 -4.78
CA GLN A 82 32.23 -14.46 -5.87
C GLN A 82 33.41 -13.56 -5.47
N ASN A 83 33.33 -12.93 -4.29
CA ASN A 83 34.45 -12.20 -3.70
C ASN A 83 35.06 -13.01 -2.55
N PRO A 84 35.88 -14.04 -2.82
CA PRO A 84 36.43 -14.92 -1.78
C PRO A 84 37.39 -14.19 -0.84
N ALA A 85 37.92 -13.04 -1.24
CA ALA A 85 38.75 -12.20 -0.38
C ALA A 85 37.94 -11.56 0.75
N ASN A 86 36.70 -11.12 0.45
CA ASN A 86 35.76 -10.64 1.45
C ASN A 86 34.31 -10.82 0.99
N VAL A 87 33.70 -11.95 1.38
CA VAL A 87 32.31 -12.26 1.05
C VAL A 87 31.29 -11.32 1.70
N ASN A 88 31.70 -10.52 2.69
CA ASN A 88 30.86 -9.57 3.43
C ASN A 88 31.18 -8.10 3.10
N HIS A 89 31.93 -7.83 2.03
CA HIS A 89 32.35 -6.47 1.69
C HIS A 89 31.18 -5.49 1.49
N LEU A 90 30.05 -5.96 0.97
CA LEU A 90 28.83 -5.16 0.80
C LEU A 90 28.19 -4.82 2.15
N GLU A 91 28.15 -5.78 3.07
CA GLU A 91 27.64 -5.55 4.42
C GLU A 91 28.51 -4.53 5.17
N GLU A 92 29.83 -4.59 5.02
CA GLU A 92 30.73 -3.59 5.59
C GLU A 92 30.49 -2.20 4.99
N ALA A 93 30.25 -2.11 3.68
CA ALA A 93 29.96 -0.86 2.99
C ALA A 93 28.60 -0.28 3.40
N LEU A 94 27.58 -1.12 3.52
CA LEU A 94 26.26 -0.77 4.05
C LEU A 94 26.38 -0.27 5.48
N SER A 95 27.09 -0.97 6.36
CA SER A 95 27.27 -0.55 7.75
C SER A 95 27.90 0.84 7.87
N ARG A 96 28.85 1.19 6.98
CA ARG A 96 29.40 2.56 6.91
C ARG A 96 28.36 3.60 6.49
N LEU A 97 27.55 3.29 5.48
CA LEU A 97 26.48 4.17 5.00
C LEU A 97 25.40 4.35 6.08
N GLU A 98 24.94 3.25 6.69
CA GLU A 98 23.97 3.24 7.78
C GLU A 98 24.45 4.04 8.98
N ASN A 99 25.71 3.85 9.43
CA ASN A 99 26.26 4.61 10.55
C ASN A 99 26.30 6.12 10.26
N SER A 100 26.69 6.49 9.03
CA SER A 100 26.72 7.89 8.60
C SER A 100 25.32 8.50 8.56
N ALA A 101 24.36 7.78 7.97
CA ALA A 101 22.96 8.22 7.92
C ALA A 101 22.31 8.28 9.31
N ALA A 102 22.58 7.30 10.17
CA ALA A 102 22.05 7.24 11.53
C ALA A 102 22.49 8.45 12.36
N LYS A 103 23.71 8.95 12.16
CA LYS A 103 24.17 10.19 12.80
C LYS A 103 23.31 11.38 12.38
N SER A 104 23.15 11.61 11.07
CA SER A 104 22.35 12.72 10.55
C SER A 104 20.87 12.61 10.94
N ILE A 105 20.30 11.39 10.90
CA ILE A 105 18.92 11.14 11.33
C ILE A 105 18.73 11.42 12.83
N ARG A 106 19.70 11.06 13.67
CA ARG A 106 19.67 11.38 15.10
C ARG A 106 19.69 12.90 15.33
N GLU A 107 20.52 13.62 14.60
CA GLU A 107 20.57 15.09 14.69
C GLU A 107 19.24 15.72 14.26
N ILE A 108 18.57 15.20 13.23
CA ILE A 108 17.20 15.58 12.84
C ILE A 108 16.23 15.31 14.01
N GLN A 109 16.26 14.11 14.59
CA GLN A 109 15.38 13.73 15.69
C GLN A 109 15.57 14.63 16.91
N GLU A 110 16.82 14.88 17.33
CA GLU A 110 17.15 15.76 18.46
C GLU A 110 16.68 17.19 18.21
N ALA A 111 16.88 17.70 17.00
CA ALA A 111 16.46 19.05 16.63
C ALA A 111 14.93 19.20 16.58
N VAL A 112 14.22 18.23 16.00
CA VAL A 112 12.75 18.20 15.95
C VAL A 112 12.16 18.06 17.35
N ASN A 113 12.67 17.13 18.16
CA ASN A 113 12.21 16.93 19.54
C ASN A 113 12.53 18.14 20.43
N GLY A 114 13.59 18.89 20.11
CA GLY A 114 13.91 20.19 20.72
C GLY A 114 13.05 21.35 20.24
N GLY A 115 12.07 21.11 19.36
CA GLY A 115 11.15 22.14 18.86
C GLY A 115 11.73 23.07 17.80
N ARG A 116 12.83 22.69 17.12
CA ARG A 116 13.40 23.53 16.06
C ARG A 116 12.50 23.51 14.82
N VAL A 117 12.20 24.71 14.33
CA VAL A 117 11.38 24.93 13.13
C VAL A 117 12.22 24.82 11.84
N GLU A 118 13.52 25.10 11.92
CA GLU A 118 14.46 24.98 10.80
C GLU A 118 15.57 23.97 11.12
N LEU A 119 15.95 23.18 10.11
CA LEU A 119 17.07 22.24 10.17
C LEU A 119 18.11 22.61 9.13
N LYS A 120 19.34 22.83 9.59
CA LYS A 120 20.49 23.10 8.73
C LYS A 120 21.27 21.81 8.51
N MET A 121 21.49 21.44 7.26
CA MET A 121 22.16 20.20 6.88
C MET A 121 23.19 20.48 5.80
N SER A 122 24.40 19.95 5.95
CA SER A 122 25.40 20.04 4.89
C SER A 122 24.99 19.22 3.66
N CYS A 123 25.50 19.59 2.49
CA CYS A 123 25.31 18.78 1.27
C CYS A 123 25.68 17.30 1.48
N LYS A 124 26.81 17.05 2.12
CA LYS A 124 27.29 15.69 2.41
C LYS A 124 26.28 14.89 3.24
N GLU A 125 25.65 15.49 4.23
CA GLU A 125 24.64 14.82 5.05
C GLU A 125 23.37 14.53 4.24
N LEU A 126 22.92 15.47 3.41
CA LEU A 126 21.77 15.29 2.53
C LEU A 126 21.99 14.16 1.50
N GLU A 127 23.15 14.16 0.84
CA GLU A 127 23.58 13.10 -0.08
C GLU A 127 23.65 11.74 0.61
N THR A 128 24.21 11.70 1.83
CA THR A 128 24.30 10.48 2.64
C THR A 128 22.91 9.94 2.96
N ILE A 129 21.99 10.80 3.42
CA ILE A 129 20.61 10.40 3.72
C ILE A 129 19.93 9.85 2.47
N ARG A 130 19.99 10.54 1.32
CA ARG A 130 19.32 10.07 0.10
C ARG A 130 19.86 8.76 -0.41
N LYS A 131 21.19 8.64 -0.43
CA LYS A 131 21.83 7.38 -0.81
C LYS A 131 21.41 6.25 0.12
N PHE A 132 21.35 6.51 1.43
CA PHE A 132 20.80 5.55 2.40
C PHE A 132 19.33 5.23 2.12
N LEU A 133 18.47 6.22 1.89
CA LEU A 133 17.04 6.02 1.64
C LEU A 133 16.79 5.16 0.39
N TYR A 134 17.50 5.47 -0.70
CA TYR A 134 17.47 4.69 -1.93
C TYR A 134 17.99 3.27 -1.70
N VAL A 135 19.16 3.09 -1.08
CA VAL A 135 19.75 1.76 -0.88
C VAL A 135 18.84 0.86 -0.05
N MET A 136 18.22 1.39 1.00
CA MET A 136 17.27 0.62 1.79
C MET A 136 16.00 0.25 1.00
N HIS A 137 15.53 1.13 0.11
CA HIS A 137 14.45 0.81 -0.83
C HIS A 137 14.87 -0.27 -1.83
N TYR A 138 16.06 -0.12 -2.43
CA TYR A 138 16.66 -1.07 -3.38
C TYR A 138 16.87 -2.46 -2.77
N CYS A 139 17.32 -2.54 -1.51
CA CYS A 139 17.44 -3.79 -0.76
C CYS A 139 16.07 -4.41 -0.39
N ARG A 140 15.03 -3.59 -0.25
CA ARG A 140 13.66 -4.10 -0.06
C ARG A 140 13.10 -4.69 -1.35
N MET A 141 13.39 -4.10 -2.51
CA MET A 141 12.95 -4.64 -3.79
C MET A 141 13.44 -6.08 -4.00
N SER A 142 14.72 -6.36 -3.71
CA SER A 142 15.28 -7.70 -3.89
C SER A 142 14.71 -8.80 -2.98
N GLN A 143 13.92 -8.43 -1.96
CA GLN A 143 13.28 -9.39 -1.05
C GLN A 143 11.88 -9.81 -1.47
N ILE A 144 11.30 -9.15 -2.47
CA ILE A 144 10.01 -9.53 -3.01
C ILE A 144 10.31 -10.63 -4.03
N PRO A 145 10.10 -11.93 -3.74
CA PRO A 145 10.41 -12.98 -4.71
C PRO A 145 9.64 -12.75 -6.01
N SER A 146 8.48 -12.09 -5.91
CA SER A 146 7.63 -11.75 -7.02
C SER A 146 8.13 -10.61 -7.90
N CYS A 147 9.06 -9.76 -7.42
CA CYS A 147 9.71 -8.77 -8.29
C CYS A 147 10.56 -9.44 -9.37
N PHE A 148 10.95 -10.71 -9.15
CA PHE A 148 11.63 -11.57 -10.12
C PHE A 148 10.77 -12.76 -10.57
N ASP A 149 9.49 -12.83 -10.17
CA ASP A 149 8.57 -13.88 -10.63
C ASP A 149 7.87 -13.42 -11.91
N GLU A 150 8.21 -14.09 -13.02
CA GLU A 150 7.62 -13.89 -14.35
C GLU A 150 6.11 -14.09 -14.37
N LYS A 151 5.53 -14.74 -13.36
CA LYS A 151 4.10 -15.07 -13.29
C LYS A 151 3.29 -14.10 -12.44
N ASP A 152 3.91 -13.10 -11.80
CA ASP A 152 3.19 -12.10 -11.00
C ASP A 152 2.60 -10.98 -11.87
N PRO A 153 1.27 -10.92 -12.08
CA PRO A 153 0.65 -9.91 -12.92
C PRO A 153 0.67 -8.50 -12.33
N ASP A 154 0.93 -8.34 -11.02
CA ASP A 154 1.10 -7.03 -10.39
C ASP A 154 2.48 -6.41 -10.65
N ASN A 155 3.41 -7.21 -11.19
CA ASN A 155 4.76 -6.79 -11.51
C ASN A 155 4.88 -6.22 -12.93
N MET A 156 3.79 -6.08 -13.71
CA MET A 156 3.78 -5.73 -15.15
C MET A 156 4.69 -4.55 -15.58
N VAL A 157 4.75 -3.45 -14.80
CA VAL A 157 5.56 -2.27 -15.16
C VAL A 157 7.06 -2.52 -15.00
N MET A 158 7.46 -3.35 -14.02
CA MET A 158 8.84 -3.82 -13.91
C MET A 158 9.08 -5.06 -14.77
N GLN A 159 8.07 -5.88 -15.04
CA GLN A 159 8.15 -7.00 -15.96
C GLN A 159 8.53 -6.52 -17.35
N ASP A 160 7.85 -5.55 -17.97
CA ASP A 160 8.22 -5.15 -19.34
C ASP A 160 9.67 -4.63 -19.43
N PHE A 161 10.18 -4.03 -18.35
CA PHE A 161 11.56 -3.56 -18.25
C PHE A 161 12.58 -4.67 -17.98
N ASP A 162 12.29 -5.54 -17.02
CA ASP A 162 13.20 -6.56 -16.49
C ASP A 162 13.12 -7.84 -17.33
N ILE A 163 11.95 -8.19 -17.89
CA ILE A 163 11.75 -9.32 -18.79
C ILE A 163 12.50 -9.10 -20.11
N ALA A 164 12.38 -7.93 -20.74
CA ALA A 164 13.03 -7.75 -22.04
C ALA A 164 14.55 -7.58 -21.95
N SER A 165 15.08 -7.15 -20.80
CA SER A 165 16.52 -7.12 -20.51
C SER A 165 17.07 -8.43 -19.91
N ASN A 166 16.24 -9.24 -19.22
CA ASN A 166 16.66 -10.48 -18.55
C ASN A 166 16.22 -11.79 -19.22
N GLN A 167 15.27 -11.82 -20.17
CA GLN A 167 14.75 -13.06 -20.77
C GLN A 167 15.80 -13.88 -21.51
N GLU A 168 16.83 -13.24 -22.07
CA GLU A 168 17.92 -13.98 -22.70
C GLU A 168 18.96 -14.52 -21.69
N ARG A 169 18.89 -14.15 -20.38
CA ARG A 169 20.04 -14.33 -19.47
C ARG A 169 19.77 -14.81 -18.03
N CYS A 170 18.53 -14.84 -17.53
CA CYS A 170 18.29 -15.21 -16.13
C CYS A 170 17.98 -16.71 -15.90
N ALA A 171 19.03 -17.51 -15.78
CA ALA A 171 19.05 -18.48 -14.69
C ALA A 171 19.18 -17.69 -13.37
N LEU A 172 18.42 -18.04 -12.33
CA LEU A 172 18.32 -17.31 -11.04
C LEU A 172 19.67 -16.86 -10.42
N GLU A 173 20.78 -17.53 -10.75
CA GLU A 173 22.14 -17.17 -10.33
C GLU A 173 22.66 -15.84 -10.93
N GLU A 174 22.14 -15.40 -12.08
CA GLU A 174 22.55 -14.16 -12.75
C GLU A 174 21.89 -12.91 -12.13
N GLY A 175 20.61 -12.99 -11.74
CA GLY A 175 19.85 -11.85 -11.22
C GLY A 175 20.39 -11.32 -9.89
N THR A 176 20.64 -12.23 -8.93
CA THR A 176 21.30 -11.87 -7.67
C THR A 176 22.68 -11.25 -7.92
N ARG A 177 23.41 -11.73 -8.92
CA ARG A 177 24.74 -11.19 -9.26
C ARG A 177 24.67 -9.77 -9.81
N VAL A 178 23.74 -9.50 -10.73
CA VAL A 178 23.53 -8.14 -11.27
C VAL A 178 23.11 -7.18 -10.15
N TRP A 179 22.21 -7.62 -9.27
CA TRP A 179 21.78 -6.84 -8.11
C TRP A 179 22.94 -6.55 -7.13
N LEU A 180 23.74 -7.55 -6.75
CA LEU A 180 24.91 -7.35 -5.87
C LEU A 180 25.94 -6.41 -6.51
N SER A 181 26.16 -6.54 -7.83
CA SER A 181 27.05 -5.64 -8.58
C SER A 181 26.53 -4.20 -8.60
N GLY A 182 25.22 -4.01 -8.78
CA GLY A 182 24.60 -2.69 -8.73
C GLY A 182 24.66 -2.06 -7.35
N LEU A 183 24.34 -2.85 -6.31
CA LEU A 183 24.49 -2.44 -4.92
C LEU A 183 25.93 -2.03 -4.60
N LYS A 184 26.92 -2.82 -5.06
CA LYS A 184 28.34 -2.50 -4.92
C LYS A 184 28.67 -1.16 -5.54
N TYR A 185 28.26 -0.94 -6.79
CA TYR A 185 28.53 0.30 -7.50
C TYR A 185 27.93 1.50 -6.77
N ILE A 186 26.67 1.40 -6.35
CA ILE A 186 26.00 2.45 -5.60
C ILE A 186 26.77 2.71 -4.31
N LEU A 187 27.12 1.70 -3.52
CA LEU A 187 27.81 1.87 -2.23
C LEU A 187 29.20 2.50 -2.39
N ASP A 188 29.99 2.06 -3.35
CA ASP A 188 31.37 2.51 -3.55
C ASP A 188 31.47 3.88 -4.23
N THR A 189 30.49 4.26 -5.04
CA THR A 189 30.51 5.52 -5.80
C THR A 189 29.88 6.66 -4.98
N PRO A 190 30.53 7.83 -4.82
CA PRO A 190 29.90 8.97 -4.14
C PRO A 190 28.67 9.46 -4.91
N HIS A 191 27.70 10.06 -4.21
CA HIS A 191 26.41 10.49 -4.79
C HIS A 191 26.57 11.27 -6.11
N HIS A 192 27.37 12.33 -6.11
CA HIS A 192 27.63 13.15 -7.30
C HIS A 192 28.19 12.35 -8.49
N GLY A 193 29.02 11.33 -8.25
CA GLY A 193 29.57 10.48 -9.31
C GLY A 193 28.53 9.53 -9.91
N ILE A 194 27.55 9.10 -9.11
CA ILE A 194 26.38 8.36 -9.60
C ILE A 194 25.52 9.30 -10.45
N MET A 195 25.27 10.53 -9.98
CA MET A 195 24.47 11.52 -10.71
C MET A 195 25.09 11.89 -12.07
N GLU A 196 26.39 12.18 -12.12
CA GLU A 196 27.11 12.48 -13.38
C GLU A 196 27.06 11.30 -14.36
N THR A 197 27.16 10.07 -13.85
CA THR A 197 27.07 8.88 -14.72
C THR A 197 25.64 8.67 -15.21
N GLY A 198 24.65 8.86 -14.36
CA GLY A 198 23.23 8.75 -14.72
C GLY A 198 22.80 9.81 -15.71
N GLU A 199 23.23 11.06 -15.56
CA GLU A 199 22.98 12.16 -16.50
C GLU A 199 23.56 11.85 -17.88
N ARG A 200 24.81 11.40 -17.95
CA ARG A 200 25.42 10.98 -19.24
C ARG A 200 24.64 9.85 -19.91
N LEU A 201 24.16 8.87 -19.14
CA LEU A 201 23.34 7.78 -19.68
C LEU A 201 21.97 8.30 -20.14
N HIS A 202 21.32 9.13 -19.32
CA HIS A 202 20.06 9.78 -19.66
C HIS A 202 20.17 10.54 -20.98
N ASP A 203 21.23 11.32 -21.17
CA ASP A 203 21.47 12.08 -22.40
C ASP A 203 21.81 11.16 -23.59
N GLN A 204 22.63 10.13 -23.36
CA GLN A 204 22.98 9.13 -24.37
C GLN A 204 21.73 8.43 -24.94
N TYR A 205 20.73 8.19 -24.12
CA TYR A 205 19.47 7.54 -24.54
C TYR A 205 18.38 8.52 -24.97
N GLY A 206 18.64 9.83 -24.99
CA GLY A 206 17.67 10.84 -25.44
C GLY A 206 16.58 11.18 -24.41
N GLY A 207 16.89 11.01 -23.13
CA GLY A 207 16.07 11.43 -22.00
C GLY A 207 14.92 10.50 -21.63
N LEU A 208 14.10 10.92 -20.65
CA LEU A 208 13.05 10.09 -20.05
C LEU A 208 12.07 9.48 -21.07
N THR A 209 11.65 10.25 -22.08
CA THR A 209 10.69 9.77 -23.10
C THR A 209 11.24 8.58 -23.87
N ASN A 210 12.47 8.71 -24.38
CA ASN A 210 13.11 7.63 -25.13
C ASN A 210 13.48 6.46 -24.22
N MET A 211 13.81 6.70 -22.96
CA MET A 211 14.06 5.62 -22.01
C MET A 211 12.78 4.85 -21.68
N VAL A 212 11.65 5.53 -21.45
CA VAL A 212 10.35 4.85 -21.29
C VAL A 212 10.00 4.07 -22.55
N GLU A 213 10.26 4.63 -23.72
CA GLU A 213 10.06 3.92 -24.99
C GLU A 213 10.98 2.71 -25.13
N MET A 214 12.25 2.82 -24.74
CA MET A 214 13.21 1.71 -24.71
C MET A 214 12.78 0.63 -23.71
N SER A 215 12.27 1.02 -22.54
CA SER A 215 11.68 0.15 -21.54
C SER A 215 10.51 -0.64 -22.13
N LEU A 216 9.58 0.05 -22.80
CA LEU A 216 8.40 -0.57 -23.42
C LEU A 216 8.77 -1.44 -24.64
N ARG A 217 9.87 -1.13 -25.32
CA ARG A 217 10.35 -1.85 -26.51
C ARG A 217 11.39 -2.93 -26.20
N GLY A 218 11.82 -3.05 -24.95
CA GLY A 218 12.79 -4.05 -24.55
C GLY A 218 14.21 -3.83 -25.08
N VAL A 219 14.61 -2.58 -25.29
CA VAL A 219 15.96 -2.28 -25.80
C VAL A 219 16.98 -2.41 -24.66
N ASP A 220 18.01 -3.24 -24.86
CA ASP A 220 19.12 -3.45 -23.92
C ASP A 220 19.95 -2.15 -23.76
N VAL A 221 19.52 -1.29 -22.83
CA VAL A 221 20.38 -0.28 -22.20
C VAL A 221 21.54 -1.05 -21.59
N GLU A 222 22.79 -0.87 -22.03
CA GLU A 222 23.99 -1.59 -21.55
C GLU A 222 23.75 -2.18 -20.15
N SER A 223 23.29 -3.44 -20.10
CA SER A 223 22.59 -4.07 -18.95
C SER A 223 23.27 -3.92 -17.59
N LYS A 224 24.55 -3.56 -17.59
CA LYS A 224 25.39 -3.36 -16.41
C LYS A 224 25.18 -2.03 -15.67
N LYS A 225 24.40 -1.06 -16.17
CA LYS A 225 24.26 0.27 -15.54
C LYS A 225 22.83 0.71 -15.22
N PHE A 226 21.84 -0.16 -15.35
CA PHE A 226 20.45 0.22 -15.04
C PHE A 226 20.28 0.77 -13.61
N HIS A 227 20.90 0.16 -12.61
CA HIS A 227 20.87 0.65 -11.22
C HIS A 227 21.40 2.09 -11.06
N VAL A 228 22.31 2.53 -11.93
CA VAL A 228 22.80 3.93 -11.95
C VAL A 228 21.70 4.86 -12.45
N LEU A 229 21.03 4.44 -13.53
CA LEU A 229 19.95 5.19 -14.14
C LEU A 229 18.73 5.28 -13.21
N ASP A 230 18.35 4.17 -12.58
CA ASP A 230 17.26 4.13 -11.61
C ASP A 230 17.55 5.03 -10.40
N TYR A 231 18.76 4.93 -9.82
CA TYR A 231 19.21 5.86 -8.78
C TYR A 231 19.12 7.32 -9.24
N TYR A 232 19.66 7.61 -10.42
CA TYR A 232 19.68 8.96 -10.97
C TYR A 232 18.27 9.51 -11.19
N LEU A 233 17.39 8.72 -11.81
CA LEU A 233 16.00 9.12 -12.06
C LEU A 233 15.26 9.39 -10.75
N GLN A 234 15.40 8.54 -9.74
CA GLN A 234 14.75 8.77 -8.46
C GLN A 234 15.36 9.96 -7.70
N ALA A 235 16.69 10.04 -7.64
CA ALA A 235 17.39 11.10 -6.91
C ALA A 235 17.23 12.47 -7.58
N ASP A 236 17.23 12.51 -8.91
CA ASP A 236 16.92 13.72 -9.65
C ASP A 236 15.44 14.03 -9.54
N ALA A 237 14.50 13.10 -9.75
CA ALA A 237 13.08 13.42 -9.72
C ALA A 237 12.54 13.80 -8.33
N THR A 238 13.35 13.70 -7.25
CA THR A 238 12.85 13.92 -5.88
C THR A 238 13.69 14.87 -5.02
N PHE A 239 13.05 15.44 -3.99
CA PHE A 239 13.72 16.19 -2.92
C PHE A 239 13.34 15.65 -1.53
N LEU A 240 14.21 15.87 -0.54
CA LEU A 240 13.99 15.39 0.82
C LEU A 240 13.05 16.33 1.58
N ALA A 241 12.00 15.77 2.18
CA ALA A 241 11.14 16.43 3.13
C ALA A 241 11.12 15.66 4.46
N ILE A 242 10.76 16.34 5.53
CA ILE A 242 10.65 15.77 6.88
C ILE A 242 9.22 15.97 7.36
N TRP A 243 8.53 14.88 7.64
CA TRP A 243 7.20 14.91 8.22
C TRP A 243 7.25 14.48 9.67
N ILE A 244 6.56 15.25 10.52
CA ILE A 244 6.41 15.00 11.93
C ILE A 244 4.98 14.52 12.16
N ALA A 245 4.82 13.42 12.90
CA ALA A 245 3.51 12.92 13.28
C ALA A 245 2.71 13.99 14.06
N ALA A 246 1.38 13.92 13.97
CA ALA A 246 0.53 14.74 14.81
C ALA A 246 0.78 14.47 16.30
N GLN A 247 0.39 15.43 17.15
CA GLN A 247 0.52 15.26 18.59
C GLN A 247 -0.23 14.01 19.07
N GLU A 248 0.42 13.22 19.93
CA GLU A 248 -0.10 11.93 20.46
C GLU A 248 -0.38 10.86 19.39
N GLN A 249 0.03 11.10 18.15
CA GLN A 249 0.00 10.13 17.07
C GLN A 249 1.42 9.65 16.78
N GLU A 250 1.52 8.53 16.09
CA GLU A 250 2.79 8.00 15.63
C GLU A 250 2.69 7.41 14.22
N PHE A 251 3.82 7.34 13.54
CA PHE A 251 4.01 6.54 12.36
C PHE A 251 4.29 5.10 12.74
N VAL A 252 3.82 4.16 11.91
CA VAL A 252 4.06 2.71 12.09
C VAL A 252 5.07 2.20 11.07
N VAL A 253 5.78 1.13 11.43
CA VAL A 253 6.77 0.47 10.57
C VAL A 253 6.32 -0.95 10.30
N GLY A 254 6.40 -1.39 9.05
CA GLY A 254 5.97 -2.71 8.62
C GLY A 254 7.08 -3.42 7.85
N THR A 255 6.87 -4.70 7.54
CA THR A 255 7.83 -5.52 6.77
C THR A 255 8.24 -4.84 5.46
N HIS A 256 7.33 -4.10 4.84
CA HIS A 256 7.61 -3.43 3.58
C HIS A 256 7.68 -1.90 3.72
N SER A 257 7.80 -1.32 4.91
CA SER A 257 7.58 0.13 5.07
C SER A 257 8.68 1.04 4.53
N PHE A 258 9.85 0.54 4.15
CA PHE A 258 10.93 1.41 3.72
C PHE A 258 10.87 1.71 2.22
N GLY A 259 10.59 2.97 1.87
CA GLY A 259 10.40 3.40 0.48
C GLY A 259 9.06 2.94 -0.09
N GLN A 260 8.02 2.84 0.75
CA GLN A 260 6.66 2.72 0.24
C GLN A 260 6.27 4.00 -0.45
N PHE A 261 5.62 3.89 -1.60
CA PHE A 261 5.20 5.06 -2.32
C PHE A 261 3.70 5.28 -2.25
N GLU A 262 3.31 6.52 -2.46
CA GLU A 262 1.91 6.88 -2.67
C GLU A 262 1.78 8.01 -3.68
N GLY A 263 0.56 8.15 -4.22
CA GLY A 263 0.24 9.08 -5.28
C GLY A 263 0.80 8.67 -6.66
N CYS A 264 0.22 9.29 -7.68
CA CYS A 264 0.51 9.02 -9.09
C CYS A 264 0.53 10.34 -9.85
N PHE A 265 1.50 10.51 -10.76
CA PHE A 265 1.59 11.64 -11.68
C PHE A 265 1.57 11.13 -13.12
N MET A 266 0.57 11.51 -13.90
CA MET A 266 0.42 11.05 -15.30
C MET A 266 0.46 9.52 -15.46
N GLY A 267 -0.17 8.78 -14.54
CA GLY A 267 -0.11 7.31 -14.53
C GLY A 267 1.17 6.71 -13.92
N ILE A 268 2.18 7.53 -13.63
CA ILE A 268 3.44 7.08 -13.02
C ILE A 268 3.31 7.12 -11.48
N PRO A 269 3.41 5.97 -10.79
CA PRO A 269 3.41 5.94 -9.33
C PRO A 269 4.65 6.63 -8.74
N GLY A 270 4.57 7.09 -7.49
CA GLY A 270 5.76 7.58 -6.78
C GLY A 270 5.83 9.08 -6.55
N LEU A 271 4.69 9.72 -6.27
CA LEU A 271 4.69 11.15 -5.87
C LEU A 271 5.45 11.37 -4.57
N HIS A 272 5.32 10.44 -3.62
CA HIS A 272 6.03 10.45 -2.35
C HIS A 272 6.57 9.06 -2.07
N TYR A 273 7.86 8.93 -1.75
CA TYR A 273 8.39 7.71 -1.12
C TYR A 273 8.60 7.98 0.36
N LEU A 274 7.99 7.13 1.18
CA LEU A 274 7.86 7.28 2.61
C LEU A 274 8.88 6.37 3.32
N HIS A 275 9.65 6.96 4.23
CA HIS A 275 10.68 6.28 5.01
C HIS A 275 10.51 6.65 6.48
N VAL A 276 9.79 5.83 7.24
CA VAL A 276 9.61 6.05 8.69
C VAL A 276 10.91 5.72 9.41
N VAL A 277 11.48 6.72 10.10
CA VAL A 277 12.75 6.60 10.83
C VAL A 277 12.57 6.67 12.35
N SER A 278 11.40 7.09 12.81
CA SER A 278 10.92 6.97 14.20
C SER A 278 9.41 7.04 14.30
N PRO A 279 8.81 6.75 15.46
CA PRO A 279 7.37 6.95 15.69
C PRO A 279 6.92 8.38 15.37
N THR A 280 7.79 9.37 15.53
CA THR A 280 7.43 10.78 15.33
C THR A 280 7.90 11.37 14.00
N ILE A 281 8.80 10.71 13.27
CA ILE A 281 9.44 11.28 12.07
C ILE A 281 9.44 10.31 10.90
N ALA A 282 8.95 10.80 9.76
CA ALA A 282 9.12 10.18 8.45
C ALA A 282 9.98 11.09 7.57
N LEU A 283 10.99 10.50 6.93
CA LEU A 283 11.69 11.13 5.82
C LEU A 283 10.94 10.80 4.54
N VAL A 284 10.69 11.80 3.71
CA VAL A 284 9.91 11.64 2.47
C VAL A 284 10.70 12.15 1.29
N THR A 285 10.96 11.32 0.29
CA THR A 285 11.46 11.81 -1.00
C THR A 285 10.28 12.16 -1.87
N ARG A 286 10.05 13.46 -2.08
CA ARG A 286 8.88 14.01 -2.78
C ARG A 286 9.23 14.31 -4.23
N SER A 287 8.33 14.00 -5.15
CA SER A 287 8.49 14.34 -6.56
C SER A 287 8.65 15.85 -6.76
N LYS A 288 9.61 16.24 -7.61
CA LYS A 288 9.78 17.62 -8.10
C LYS A 288 8.54 18.15 -8.83
N HIS A 289 7.66 17.28 -9.34
CA HIS A 289 6.38 17.70 -9.95
C HIS A 289 5.40 18.31 -8.94
N LEU A 290 5.60 18.08 -7.65
CA LEU A 290 4.86 18.75 -6.58
C LEU A 290 5.50 20.09 -6.17
N SER A 291 6.60 20.48 -6.84
CA SER A 291 7.14 21.84 -6.73
C SER A 291 6.11 22.83 -7.26
N PRO A 292 5.98 24.02 -6.67
CA PRO A 292 5.12 25.11 -7.18
C PRO A 292 5.33 25.46 -8.66
N GLU A 293 6.43 25.03 -9.30
CA GLU A 293 6.71 25.17 -10.74
C GLU A 293 5.88 24.26 -11.66
N GLY A 294 5.43 23.11 -11.15
CA GLY A 294 4.98 21.96 -11.94
C GLY A 294 3.53 22.03 -12.44
N GLY A 295 3.08 23.16 -12.99
CA GLY A 295 1.74 23.27 -13.57
C GLY A 295 0.58 22.96 -12.58
N PRO A 296 -0.63 22.58 -13.04
CA PRO A 296 -1.73 22.27 -12.13
C PRO A 296 -1.33 21.13 -11.19
N LEU A 297 -1.41 21.42 -9.89
CA LEU A 297 -0.97 20.52 -8.82
C LEU A 297 -1.64 19.15 -8.97
N PRO A 298 -0.86 18.05 -9.02
CA PRO A 298 -1.40 16.71 -8.89
C PRO A 298 -2.23 16.59 -7.61
N GLN A 299 -3.32 15.83 -7.63
CA GLN A 299 -4.11 15.54 -6.44
C GLN A 299 -3.32 14.63 -5.49
N SER A 300 -2.41 15.22 -4.71
CA SER A 300 -1.84 14.61 -3.52
C SER A 300 -2.86 14.71 -2.37
N LYS A 301 -3.05 13.63 -1.61
CA LYS A 301 -3.87 13.65 -0.39
C LYS A 301 -3.16 14.36 0.79
N TYR A 302 -1.88 14.69 0.62
CA TYR A 302 -0.98 15.24 1.64
C TYR A 302 -0.58 16.67 1.30
N PRO A 303 -0.24 17.48 2.32
CA PRO A 303 -0.01 18.91 2.13
C PRO A 303 1.15 19.12 1.17
N THR A 304 0.89 19.87 0.10
CA THR A 304 1.93 20.30 -0.84
C THR A 304 2.75 21.39 -0.17
N MET A 305 3.81 20.99 0.55
CA MET A 305 4.78 21.95 1.06
C MET A 305 5.52 22.55 -0.15
N GLN A 306 5.39 23.86 -0.34
CA GLN A 306 6.08 24.61 -1.39
C GLN A 306 7.53 24.84 -0.96
N LEU A 307 8.49 24.32 -1.71
CA LEU A 307 9.87 24.83 -1.66
C LEU A 307 9.92 26.10 -2.51
N ASP A 308 10.67 27.12 -2.08
CA ASP A 308 10.90 28.29 -2.91
C ASP A 308 11.89 27.98 -4.04
N GLN A 309 11.61 28.54 -5.23
CA GLN A 309 12.40 28.37 -6.46
C GLN A 309 13.92 28.45 -6.25
N PRO A 310 14.44 29.46 -5.54
CA PRO A 310 15.89 29.63 -5.41
C PRO A 310 16.53 28.49 -4.63
N THR A 311 15.81 27.88 -3.67
CA THR A 311 16.31 26.73 -2.90
C THR A 311 16.38 25.48 -3.76
N LEU A 312 15.39 25.26 -4.64
CA LEU A 312 15.37 24.11 -5.55
C LEU A 312 16.42 24.24 -6.66
N ASP A 313 16.63 25.44 -7.19
CA ASP A 313 17.65 25.70 -8.21
C ASP A 313 19.06 25.71 -7.62
N ALA A 314 19.26 26.31 -6.44
CA ALA A 314 20.54 26.21 -5.72
C ALA A 314 20.88 24.76 -5.36
N TYR A 315 19.85 23.96 -5.05
CA TYR A 315 19.95 22.52 -4.82
C TYR A 315 20.35 21.73 -6.07
N ARG A 316 19.87 22.11 -7.26
CA ARG A 316 20.23 21.46 -8.54
C ARG A 316 21.58 21.93 -9.10
N GLN A 317 21.95 23.18 -8.86
CA GLN A 317 23.09 23.82 -9.52
C GLN A 317 24.40 23.74 -8.74
N THR A 318 24.47 23.02 -7.63
CA THR A 318 25.62 23.12 -6.74
C THR A 318 26.88 22.46 -7.33
N PRO A 319 27.93 23.23 -7.71
CA PRO A 319 29.23 22.64 -7.98
C PRO A 319 29.85 22.21 -6.63
N ALA A 320 30.90 21.40 -6.69
CA ALA A 320 31.64 20.82 -5.55
C ALA A 320 32.31 21.83 -4.57
N THR A 321 31.80 23.06 -4.43
CA THR A 321 32.36 24.14 -3.62
C THR A 321 31.90 24.09 -2.17
N GLY A 322 32.17 22.97 -1.48
CA GLY A 322 32.53 22.84 -0.04
C GLY A 322 31.76 23.54 1.11
N ARG A 323 30.81 24.46 0.92
CA ARG A 323 30.13 25.20 2.00
C ARG A 323 28.65 25.46 1.71
N ASN A 324 27.94 24.46 1.20
CA ASN A 324 26.50 24.58 0.95
C ASN A 324 25.73 23.82 2.02
N THR A 325 25.10 24.60 2.90
CA THR A 325 24.18 24.16 3.95
C THR A 325 22.76 24.36 3.42
N TYR A 326 21.95 23.31 3.48
CA TYR A 326 20.54 23.31 3.14
C TYR A 326 19.71 23.58 4.38
N THR A 327 18.66 24.38 4.22
CA THR A 327 17.65 24.59 5.25
C THR A 327 16.40 23.79 4.89
N ILE A 328 15.99 22.88 5.78
CA ILE A 328 14.77 22.08 5.65
C ILE A 328 13.80 22.50 6.75
N PHE A 329 12.54 22.68 6.41
CA PHE A 329 11.46 22.99 7.34
C PHE A 329 10.61 21.73 7.57
N PRO A 330 10.69 21.07 8.74
CA PRO A 330 9.84 19.94 9.05
C PRO A 330 8.35 20.33 9.05
N SER A 331 7.51 19.48 8.45
CA SER A 331 6.05 19.65 8.45
C SER A 331 5.41 18.81 9.54
N LYS A 332 4.73 19.45 10.50
CA LYS A 332 3.85 18.74 11.43
C LYS A 332 2.54 18.39 10.74
N LEU A 333 2.23 17.10 10.68
CA LEU A 333 1.01 16.59 10.07
C LEU A 333 -0.19 16.77 11.00
N THR A 334 -1.38 16.83 10.41
CA THR A 334 -2.63 16.65 11.14
C THR A 334 -2.83 15.19 11.55
N VAL A 335 -3.76 14.93 12.47
CA VAL A 335 -4.10 13.56 12.90
C VAL A 335 -4.52 12.71 11.71
N LYS A 336 -5.44 13.23 10.87
CA LYS A 336 -5.89 12.57 9.64
C LYS A 336 -4.72 12.30 8.68
N GLN A 337 -3.84 13.27 8.45
CA GLN A 337 -2.67 13.08 7.57
C GLN A 337 -1.72 12.00 8.11
N THR A 338 -1.48 11.97 9.42
CA THR A 338 -0.66 10.92 10.07
C THR A 338 -1.27 9.54 9.86
N HIS A 339 -2.59 9.41 10.05
CA HIS A 339 -3.28 8.14 9.80
C HIS A 339 -3.36 7.78 8.31
N ASP A 340 -3.46 8.76 7.42
CA ASP A 340 -3.37 8.54 5.98
C ASP A 340 -1.98 7.98 5.63
N VAL A 341 -0.88 8.51 6.19
CA VAL A 341 0.48 7.93 6.04
C VAL A 341 0.51 6.49 6.53
N ASN A 342 0.03 6.24 7.75
CA ASN A 342 -0.04 4.87 8.30
C ASN A 342 -0.88 3.94 7.42
N ARG A 343 -1.94 4.44 6.78
CA ARG A 343 -2.74 3.67 5.85
C ARG A 343 -1.91 3.14 4.68
N VAL A 344 -0.95 3.91 4.16
CA VAL A 344 -0.07 3.44 3.08
C VAL A 344 0.70 2.21 3.54
N PHE A 345 1.32 2.26 4.72
CA PHE A 345 2.04 1.11 5.27
C PHE A 345 1.13 -0.06 5.56
N LEU A 346 0.02 0.18 6.26
CA LEU A 346 -0.93 -0.87 6.67
C LEU A 346 -1.63 -1.55 5.48
N SER A 347 -1.73 -0.88 4.33
CA SER A 347 -2.32 -1.46 3.12
C SER A 347 -1.35 -2.35 2.36
N ASN A 348 -0.04 -2.20 2.61
CA ASN A 348 1.03 -3.00 2.01
C ASN A 348 1.55 -4.10 2.97
N LEU A 349 0.73 -4.47 3.97
CA LEU A 349 0.96 -5.59 4.89
C LEU A 349 0.17 -6.83 4.43
N ASP A 350 0.33 -7.24 3.17
CA ASP A 350 -0.23 -8.50 2.68
C ASP A 350 0.34 -9.71 3.45
N THR A 351 1.62 -9.62 3.84
CA THR A 351 2.34 -10.58 4.67
C THR A 351 3.31 -9.88 5.62
N GLY A 352 3.82 -10.62 6.61
CA GLY A 352 4.87 -10.15 7.52
C GLY A 352 4.35 -9.62 8.85
N SER A 353 4.95 -8.55 9.33
CA SER A 353 4.68 -7.94 10.63
C SER A 353 4.66 -6.41 10.62
N VAL A 354 4.06 -5.84 11.66
CA VAL A 354 4.02 -4.40 11.97
C VAL A 354 4.56 -4.13 13.37
N THR A 355 5.23 -2.99 13.51
CA THR A 355 5.86 -2.47 14.73
C THR A 355 5.41 -1.04 14.96
N PHE A 356 5.12 -0.75 16.24
CA PHE A 356 4.58 0.51 16.72
C PHE A 356 5.10 0.71 18.16
N ALA A 357 5.13 1.96 18.63
CA ALA A 357 5.68 2.31 19.95
C ALA A 357 4.59 2.50 21.00
N SER A 358 3.39 2.94 20.59
CA SER A 358 2.25 3.21 21.46
C SER A 358 1.03 2.40 21.04
N GLU A 359 0.54 1.56 21.96
CA GLU A 359 -0.72 0.81 21.77
C GLU A 359 -1.89 1.75 21.45
N GLY A 360 -1.97 2.91 22.12
CA GLY A 360 -3.03 3.90 21.91
C GLY A 360 -2.99 4.53 20.53
N ALA A 361 -1.81 4.93 20.05
CA ALA A 361 -1.66 5.56 18.73
C ALA A 361 -1.85 4.54 17.60
N MET A 362 -1.40 3.30 17.80
CA MET A 362 -1.67 2.20 16.88
C MET A 362 -3.17 1.89 16.81
N MET A 363 -3.86 1.81 17.96
CA MET A 363 -5.30 1.60 18.00
C MET A 363 -6.05 2.72 17.24
N ALA A 364 -5.71 3.99 17.47
CA ALA A 364 -6.30 5.12 16.73
C ALA A 364 -6.09 4.99 15.21
N SER A 365 -4.88 4.62 14.79
CA SER A 365 -4.56 4.39 13.38
C SER A 365 -5.35 3.24 12.77
N LEU A 366 -5.53 2.14 13.51
CA LEU A 366 -6.35 1.00 13.08
C LEU A 366 -7.83 1.38 12.96
N LYS A 367 -8.37 2.15 13.92
CA LYS A 367 -9.75 2.62 13.88
C LYS A 367 -10.01 3.45 12.63
N HIS A 368 -9.19 4.48 12.41
CA HIS A 368 -9.25 5.32 11.20
C HIS A 368 -9.13 4.49 9.92
N ARG A 369 -8.21 3.52 9.90
CA ARG A 369 -7.99 2.60 8.77
C ARG A 369 -9.22 1.75 8.46
N LEU A 370 -9.87 1.19 9.47
CA LEU A 370 -11.00 0.26 9.33
C LEU A 370 -12.31 0.97 8.99
N GLN A 371 -12.48 2.21 9.46
CA GLN A 371 -13.59 3.11 9.12
C GLN A 371 -13.51 3.61 7.66
N SER A 372 -12.34 3.52 7.01
CA SER A 372 -12.21 3.95 5.61
C SER A 372 -13.07 3.11 4.67
N THR A 373 -13.83 3.81 3.82
CA THR A 373 -14.74 3.26 2.81
C THR A 373 -14.06 2.93 1.48
N LEU A 374 -12.77 3.24 1.33
CA LEU A 374 -12.07 3.00 0.07
C LEU A 374 -12.10 1.50 -0.29
N PRO A 375 -12.41 1.12 -1.55
CA PRO A 375 -12.60 -0.27 -1.93
C PRO A 375 -11.30 -1.11 -1.89
N TYR A 376 -10.13 -0.49 -2.15
CA TYR A 376 -8.82 -1.16 -2.18
C TYR A 376 -8.33 -1.68 -0.81
N ILE A 377 -9.09 -1.39 0.24
CA ILE A 377 -8.67 -1.51 1.64
C ILE A 377 -9.17 -2.81 2.28
N ARG A 378 -10.06 -3.55 1.61
CA ARG A 378 -10.91 -4.58 2.21
C ARG A 378 -10.14 -5.80 2.72
N GLU A 379 -9.15 -6.30 1.98
CA GLU A 379 -8.39 -7.48 2.42
C GLU A 379 -7.61 -7.26 3.72
N SER A 380 -6.94 -6.11 3.86
CA SER A 380 -6.19 -5.81 5.09
C SER A 380 -7.09 -5.69 6.33
N LYS A 381 -8.40 -5.46 6.17
CA LYS A 381 -9.33 -5.35 7.31
C LYS A 381 -9.36 -6.66 8.10
N TYR A 382 -9.32 -7.81 7.41
CA TYR A 382 -9.41 -9.12 8.07
C TYR A 382 -8.16 -9.43 8.91
N PHE A 383 -6.97 -8.97 8.50
CA PHE A 383 -5.71 -9.26 9.20
C PHE A 383 -5.38 -8.27 10.32
N LEU A 384 -5.90 -7.04 10.25
CA LEU A 384 -5.64 -5.98 11.23
C LEU A 384 -6.66 -5.93 12.37
N ARG A 385 -7.86 -6.48 12.17
CA ARG A 385 -8.89 -6.56 13.23
C ARG A 385 -8.45 -7.38 14.44
N PRO A 386 -7.78 -8.53 14.31
CA PRO A 386 -7.28 -9.23 15.48
C PRO A 386 -6.31 -8.39 16.31
N LEU A 387 -5.43 -7.60 15.68
CA LEU A 387 -4.59 -6.64 16.40
C LEU A 387 -5.42 -5.58 17.13
N LEU A 388 -6.45 -5.00 16.50
CA LEU A 388 -7.34 -4.06 17.19
C LEU A 388 -7.96 -4.70 18.45
N GLY A 389 -8.33 -5.98 18.37
CA GLY A 389 -8.82 -6.75 19.51
C GLY A 389 -7.82 -6.90 20.64
N LEU A 390 -6.58 -7.26 20.32
CA LEU A 390 -5.49 -7.39 21.29
C LEU A 390 -5.20 -6.05 22.01
N LEU A 391 -5.30 -4.93 21.29
CA LEU A 391 -5.12 -3.59 21.85
C LEU A 391 -6.35 -3.16 22.69
N ALA A 392 -7.56 -3.52 22.26
CA ALA A 392 -8.81 -3.18 22.96
C ALA A 392 -9.06 -4.03 24.21
N SER A 393 -8.57 -5.27 24.26
CA SER A 393 -8.76 -6.18 25.41
C SER A 393 -8.15 -5.64 26.72
N ASN A 394 -7.23 -4.68 26.64
CA ASN A 394 -6.66 -4.01 27.80
C ASN A 394 -7.56 -2.90 28.37
N THR A 395 -8.62 -2.47 27.65
CA THR A 395 -9.33 -1.22 27.96
C THR A 395 -10.85 -1.33 28.06
N MET A 396 -11.50 -2.36 27.52
CA MET A 396 -12.98 -2.38 27.39
C MET A 396 -13.71 -3.42 28.24
N LYS A 397 -14.83 -2.98 28.85
CA LYS A 397 -15.85 -3.86 29.44
C LYS A 397 -16.72 -4.44 28.32
N MET A 398 -16.91 -5.76 28.36
CA MET A 398 -17.71 -6.51 27.38
C MET A 398 -19.15 -5.98 27.29
N PRO A 399 -19.67 -5.72 26.07
CA PRO A 399 -21.12 -5.61 25.86
C PRO A 399 -21.79 -6.93 26.23
N SER A 400 -22.92 -6.88 26.91
CA SER A 400 -23.67 -8.09 27.27
C SER A 400 -24.26 -8.75 26.02
N MET A 401 -23.91 -10.01 25.74
CA MET A 401 -24.47 -10.80 24.62
C MET A 401 -25.98 -11.07 24.73
N SER A 402 -26.61 -10.64 25.82
CA SER A 402 -28.06 -10.72 26.01
C SER A 402 -28.88 -9.97 24.96
N ILE A 403 -28.28 -9.03 24.21
CA ILE A 403 -28.98 -8.30 23.12
C ILE A 403 -29.22 -9.20 21.89
N VAL A 404 -28.28 -10.09 21.56
CA VAL A 404 -28.36 -10.94 20.35
C VAL A 404 -29.15 -12.22 20.61
N THR A 405 -29.10 -12.74 21.84
CA THR A 405 -29.78 -13.98 22.23
C THR A 405 -31.25 -13.79 22.64
N ALA A 406 -31.76 -12.56 22.60
CA ALA A 406 -33.17 -12.29 22.87
C ALA A 406 -34.03 -13.04 21.84
N PRO A 407 -34.94 -13.94 22.26
CA PRO A 407 -35.70 -14.80 21.36
C PRO A 407 -36.58 -13.94 20.44
N ARG A 408 -36.15 -13.77 19.19
CA ARG A 408 -37.01 -13.28 18.11
C ARG A 408 -37.66 -14.51 17.51
N ASN A 409 -38.97 -14.67 17.73
CA ASN A 409 -39.72 -15.90 17.47
C ASN A 409 -39.61 -16.52 16.05
N ASN A 410 -38.95 -15.87 15.08
CA ASN A 410 -38.82 -16.35 13.70
C ASN A 410 -37.41 -16.21 13.09
N ALA A 411 -36.39 -15.78 13.83
CA ALA A 411 -35.04 -15.62 13.25
C ALA A 411 -34.41 -16.99 12.93
N SER A 412 -33.85 -17.14 11.73
CA SER A 412 -33.04 -18.30 11.37
C SER A 412 -31.66 -18.24 12.06
N ALA A 413 -30.90 -19.35 12.06
CA ALA A 413 -29.52 -19.34 12.57
C ALA A 413 -28.64 -18.36 11.77
N TYR A 414 -28.90 -18.24 10.47
CA TYR A 414 -28.22 -17.29 9.59
C TYR A 414 -28.52 -15.86 9.99
N ASP A 415 -29.77 -15.51 10.26
CA ASP A 415 -30.17 -14.14 10.61
C ASP A 415 -29.47 -13.69 11.91
N MET A 416 -29.39 -14.57 12.89
CA MET A 416 -28.70 -14.31 14.16
C MET A 416 -27.19 -14.14 13.95
N ALA A 417 -26.58 -15.01 13.14
CA ALA A 417 -25.16 -14.96 12.81
C ALA A 417 -24.80 -13.71 11.98
N HIS A 418 -25.64 -13.34 11.02
CA HIS A 418 -25.49 -12.14 10.18
C HIS A 418 -25.58 -10.88 11.02
N MET A 419 -26.62 -10.78 11.87
CA MET A 419 -26.77 -9.67 12.79
C MET A 419 -25.61 -9.57 13.78
N LEU A 420 -25.16 -10.70 14.35
CA LEU A 420 -24.01 -10.71 15.23
C LEU A 420 -22.76 -10.24 14.49
N TYR A 421 -22.50 -10.76 13.29
CA TYR A 421 -21.37 -10.35 12.46
C TYR A 421 -21.38 -8.83 12.27
N HIS A 422 -22.47 -8.25 11.75
CA HIS A 422 -22.57 -6.80 11.56
C HIS A 422 -22.43 -6.00 12.84
N LEU A 423 -23.04 -6.46 13.94
CA LEU A 423 -22.90 -5.81 15.24
C LEU A 423 -21.44 -5.75 15.69
N VAL A 424 -20.67 -6.82 15.46
CA VAL A 424 -19.25 -6.88 15.85
C VAL A 424 -18.31 -6.28 14.81
N THR A 425 -18.75 -6.10 13.56
CA THR A 425 -17.91 -5.69 12.44
C THR A 425 -18.06 -4.24 12.00
N ASP A 426 -19.25 -3.67 12.14
CA ASP A 426 -19.56 -2.38 11.52
C ASP A 426 -19.16 -1.23 12.44
N ASP A 427 -19.28 -1.43 13.75
CA ASP A 427 -18.84 -0.48 14.76
C ASP A 427 -17.43 -0.83 15.29
N VAL A 428 -16.43 -0.19 14.68
CA VAL A 428 -15.02 -0.35 15.07
C VAL A 428 -14.75 0.16 16.49
N ASP A 429 -15.58 1.06 17.00
CA ASP A 429 -15.45 1.59 18.37
C ASP A 429 -15.98 0.61 19.43
N GLN A 430 -16.81 -0.36 19.04
CA GLN A 430 -17.33 -1.42 19.91
C GLN A 430 -16.55 -2.74 19.83
N TYR A 431 -15.37 -2.73 19.21
CA TYR A 431 -14.55 -3.93 19.02
C TYR A 431 -14.17 -4.56 20.37
N ASN A 432 -14.56 -5.81 20.59
CA ASN A 432 -14.39 -6.53 21.86
C ASN A 432 -13.89 -7.98 21.65
N GLN A 433 -13.84 -8.77 22.73
CA GLN A 433 -13.37 -10.17 22.67
C GLN A 433 -14.21 -11.06 21.73
N VAL A 434 -15.52 -10.82 21.64
CA VAL A 434 -16.40 -11.55 20.69
C VAL A 434 -16.03 -11.18 19.26
N SER A 435 -15.81 -9.89 18.97
CA SER A 435 -15.30 -9.43 17.67
C SER A 435 -13.98 -10.09 17.32
N LEU A 436 -13.04 -10.15 18.28
CA LEU A 436 -11.72 -10.78 18.12
C LEU A 436 -11.83 -12.26 17.73
N GLU A 437 -12.64 -13.03 18.45
CA GLU A 437 -12.83 -14.46 18.16
C GLU A 437 -13.44 -14.68 16.77
N ILE A 438 -14.49 -13.94 16.41
CA ILE A 438 -15.15 -14.02 15.10
C ILE A 438 -14.15 -13.71 13.97
N HIS A 439 -13.36 -12.63 14.12
CA HIS A 439 -12.36 -12.25 13.12
C HIS A 439 -11.19 -13.22 13.03
N THR A 440 -10.75 -13.78 14.16
CA THR A 440 -9.68 -14.78 14.18
C THR A 440 -10.08 -16.04 13.41
N ILE A 441 -11.30 -16.56 13.65
CA ILE A 441 -11.83 -17.71 12.92
C ILE A 441 -11.96 -17.39 11.42
N THR A 442 -12.54 -16.23 11.10
CA THR A 442 -12.70 -15.76 9.71
C THR A 442 -11.35 -15.69 8.99
N ALA A 443 -10.36 -15.03 9.59
CA ALA A 443 -9.04 -14.85 8.98
C ALA A 443 -8.30 -16.18 8.79
N ARG A 444 -8.41 -17.12 9.74
CA ARG A 444 -7.86 -18.48 9.59
C ARG A 444 -8.50 -19.23 8.43
N ALA A 445 -9.81 -19.13 8.25
CA ALA A 445 -10.52 -19.73 7.11
C ALA A 445 -10.04 -19.14 5.78
N ILE A 446 -9.89 -17.81 5.71
CA ILE A 446 -9.36 -17.11 4.53
C ILE A 446 -7.93 -17.59 4.20
N ILE A 447 -7.03 -17.64 5.18
CA ILE A 447 -5.65 -18.09 4.99
C ILE A 447 -5.61 -19.53 4.45
N LYS A 448 -6.43 -20.42 5.02
CA LYS A 448 -6.53 -21.82 4.56
C LYS A 448 -7.08 -21.91 3.15
N MET A 449 -8.12 -21.13 2.82
CA MET A 449 -8.64 -21.08 1.45
C MET A 449 -7.57 -20.57 0.48
N LYS A 450 -6.91 -19.44 0.75
CA LYS A 450 -5.82 -18.91 -0.09
C LYS A 450 -4.72 -19.94 -0.35
N SER A 451 -4.41 -20.80 0.63
CA SER A 451 -3.41 -21.87 0.45
C SER A 451 -3.86 -23.02 -0.45
N ARG A 452 -5.18 -23.19 -0.67
CA ARG A 452 -5.75 -24.21 -1.58
C ARG A 452 -6.03 -23.68 -2.97
N LEU A 453 -6.23 -22.37 -3.12
CA LEU A 453 -6.48 -21.77 -4.41
C LEU A 453 -5.19 -21.77 -5.24
N PRO A 454 -5.26 -22.10 -6.54
CA PRO A 454 -4.16 -21.78 -7.44
C PRO A 454 -3.89 -20.27 -7.33
N SER A 455 -2.65 -19.84 -7.53
CA SER A 455 -2.20 -18.44 -7.47
C SER A 455 -2.83 -17.53 -8.55
N PHE A 456 -4.00 -17.89 -9.06
CA PHE A 456 -4.74 -17.20 -10.09
C PHE A 456 -5.29 -15.88 -9.55
N GLN A 457 -4.56 -14.80 -9.79
CA GLN A 457 -5.06 -13.46 -9.58
C GLN A 457 -6.00 -13.11 -10.74
N ILE A 458 -7.31 -13.11 -10.47
CA ILE A 458 -8.26 -12.48 -11.39
C ILE A 458 -7.89 -10.99 -11.43
N LYS A 459 -7.44 -10.51 -12.60
CA LYS A 459 -7.25 -9.07 -12.88
C LYS A 459 -8.59 -8.37 -12.66
N ARG A 460 -8.85 -7.92 -11.44
CA ARG A 460 -9.97 -7.01 -11.19
C ARG A 460 -9.64 -5.71 -11.88
N HIS A 461 -10.53 -5.24 -12.74
CA HIS A 461 -10.59 -3.82 -13.05
C HIS A 461 -10.89 -3.09 -11.73
N ARG A 462 -9.82 -2.57 -11.10
CA ARG A 462 -9.79 -2.00 -9.75
C ARG A 462 -10.74 -0.80 -9.55
N ASN A 463 -11.39 -0.33 -10.61
CA ASN A 463 -12.23 0.87 -10.66
C ASN A 463 -13.68 0.66 -11.12
N SER A 464 -14.23 -0.57 -11.13
CA SER A 464 -15.64 -0.74 -11.55
C SER A 464 -16.62 -0.16 -10.50
N PRO A 465 -17.48 0.83 -10.86
CA PRO A 465 -18.37 1.54 -9.92
C PRO A 465 -19.60 0.74 -9.46
N LEU A 466 -19.67 -0.57 -9.71
CA LEU A 466 -20.90 -1.38 -9.54
C LEU A 466 -21.02 -2.16 -8.22
N TYR A 467 -20.28 -1.81 -7.16
CA TYR A 467 -20.16 -2.71 -6.00
C TYR A 467 -20.80 -2.23 -4.69
N ASN A 468 -22.12 -2.10 -4.71
CA ASN A 468 -22.95 -2.29 -3.51
C ASN A 468 -23.38 -3.76 -3.43
N ARG A 469 -22.38 -4.61 -3.22
CA ARG A 469 -22.52 -6.06 -3.15
C ARG A 469 -22.67 -6.45 -1.67
N HIS A 470 -23.91 -6.67 -1.24
CA HIS A 470 -24.25 -7.22 0.08
C HIS A 470 -24.84 -8.63 -0.08
N ILE A 471 -24.40 -9.59 0.75
CA ILE A 471 -25.17 -10.84 0.94
C ILE A 471 -26.50 -10.49 1.60
N VAL A 472 -27.53 -11.30 1.36
CA VAL A 472 -28.87 -11.05 1.90
C VAL A 472 -28.85 -11.07 3.43
N PRO A 473 -29.54 -10.13 4.11
CA PRO A 473 -29.51 -10.04 5.57
C PRO A 473 -30.39 -11.08 6.27
N MET A 474 -31.27 -11.75 5.53
CA MET A 474 -32.22 -12.73 6.08
C MET A 474 -32.36 -13.94 5.17
N LEU A 475 -32.46 -15.13 5.77
CA LEU A 475 -32.76 -16.40 5.12
C LEU A 475 -33.92 -17.12 5.81
N THR A 476 -34.63 -17.96 5.06
CA THR A 476 -35.56 -18.93 5.66
C THR A 476 -34.79 -19.94 6.51
N ARG A 477 -35.48 -20.72 7.37
CA ARG A 477 -34.79 -21.75 8.16
C ARG A 477 -34.15 -22.79 7.27
N GLU A 478 -34.88 -23.24 6.25
CA GLU A 478 -34.39 -24.22 5.28
C GLU A 478 -33.18 -23.69 4.49
N ASP A 479 -33.22 -22.43 4.03
CA ASP A 479 -32.08 -21.82 3.32
C ASP A 479 -30.89 -21.56 4.26
N SER A 480 -31.15 -21.25 5.53
CA SER A 480 -30.13 -21.08 6.57
C SER A 480 -29.40 -22.39 6.84
N ASP A 481 -30.12 -23.50 6.99
CA ASP A 481 -29.53 -24.82 7.22
C ASP A 481 -28.66 -25.24 6.02
N LEU A 482 -29.19 -25.08 4.80
CA LEU A 482 -28.44 -25.36 3.56
C LEU A 482 -27.18 -24.49 3.43
N PHE A 483 -27.26 -23.20 3.79
CA PHE A 483 -26.12 -22.30 3.78
C PHE A 483 -25.00 -22.79 4.70
N PHE A 484 -25.33 -23.18 5.94
CA PHE A 484 -24.34 -23.67 6.89
C PHE A 484 -23.84 -25.07 6.55
N ASP A 485 -24.66 -25.96 6.00
CA ASP A 485 -24.21 -27.27 5.53
C ASP A 485 -23.14 -27.12 4.43
N ASN A 486 -23.38 -26.21 3.48
CA ASN A 486 -22.48 -25.98 2.36
C ASN A 486 -21.24 -25.15 2.75
N ILE A 487 -21.44 -23.90 3.18
CA ILE A 487 -20.32 -23.00 3.48
C ILE A 487 -19.67 -23.38 4.81
N GLY A 488 -20.46 -23.77 5.81
CA GLY A 488 -19.91 -24.29 7.06
C GLY A 488 -19.14 -25.58 6.85
N GLY A 489 -19.63 -26.52 6.04
CA GLY A 489 -18.90 -27.73 5.67
C GLY A 489 -17.55 -27.44 4.99
N LEU A 490 -17.50 -26.41 4.13
CA LEU A 490 -16.24 -25.93 3.54
C LEU A 490 -15.28 -25.38 4.62
N VAL A 491 -15.77 -24.55 5.55
CA VAL A 491 -14.95 -23.98 6.64
C VAL A 491 -14.48 -25.07 7.61
N ASP A 492 -15.34 -26.04 7.94
CA ASP A 492 -15.03 -27.20 8.78
C ASP A 492 -13.87 -28.01 8.19
N SER A 493 -13.83 -28.13 6.85
CA SER A 493 -12.73 -28.81 6.13
C SER A 493 -11.36 -28.14 6.32
N PHE A 494 -11.31 -26.91 6.83
CA PHE A 494 -10.08 -26.20 7.13
C PHE A 494 -9.57 -26.44 8.56
N HIS A 495 -10.37 -27.06 9.42
CA HIS A 495 -10.06 -27.30 10.83
C HIS A 495 -9.64 -26.02 11.59
N VAL A 496 -10.30 -24.89 11.30
CA VAL A 496 -9.93 -23.57 11.86
C VAL A 496 -10.43 -23.37 13.30
N ASN A 497 -11.46 -24.13 13.70
CA ASN A 497 -11.92 -24.24 15.08
C ASN A 497 -12.77 -25.52 15.26
N THR A 498 -12.96 -25.97 16.50
CA THR A 498 -13.96 -27.00 16.84
C THR A 498 -15.16 -26.31 17.46
N VAL A 499 -16.36 -26.52 16.92
CA VAL A 499 -17.61 -26.04 17.52
C VAL A 499 -17.75 -26.70 18.90
N GLY A 500 -17.47 -25.96 19.96
CA GLY A 500 -17.73 -26.43 21.31
C GLY A 500 -19.24 -26.53 21.56
N ASN A 501 -19.65 -27.35 22.54
CA ASN A 501 -21.06 -27.47 22.96
C ASN A 501 -21.64 -26.19 23.61
N ASP A 502 -20.88 -25.09 23.64
CA ASP A 502 -21.33 -23.79 24.13
C ASP A 502 -22.16 -23.08 23.04
N PRO A 503 -23.45 -22.75 23.30
CA PRO A 503 -24.30 -22.03 22.36
C PRO A 503 -23.67 -20.70 21.88
N ASN A 504 -22.90 -20.04 22.74
CA ASN A 504 -22.21 -18.81 22.36
C ASN A 504 -21.05 -19.10 21.39
N GLY A 505 -20.31 -20.17 21.63
CA GLY A 505 -19.26 -20.65 20.72
C GLY A 505 -19.83 -20.99 19.33
N ALA A 506 -20.96 -21.68 19.28
CA ALA A 506 -21.66 -21.99 18.03
C ALA A 506 -22.08 -20.72 17.27
N LEU A 507 -22.68 -19.75 17.95
CA LEU A 507 -23.12 -18.50 17.32
C LEU A 507 -21.93 -17.67 16.79
N LYS A 508 -20.82 -17.59 17.55
CA LYS A 508 -19.58 -16.93 17.08
C LYS A 508 -19.01 -17.64 15.85
N TYR A 509 -19.04 -18.97 15.82
CA TYR A 509 -18.59 -19.75 14.68
C TYR A 509 -19.45 -19.47 13.44
N SER A 510 -20.78 -19.49 13.58
CA SER A 510 -21.71 -19.12 12.51
C SER A 510 -21.47 -17.69 12.01
N ALA A 511 -21.23 -16.72 12.89
CA ALA A 511 -20.91 -15.35 12.49
C ALA A 511 -19.55 -15.26 11.75
N ALA A 512 -18.58 -16.10 12.09
CA ALA A 512 -17.32 -16.18 11.34
C ALA A 512 -17.51 -16.78 9.93
N ILE A 513 -18.44 -17.73 9.76
CA ILE A 513 -18.84 -18.25 8.45
C ILE A 513 -19.45 -17.13 7.59
N ILE A 514 -20.26 -16.25 8.18
CA ILE A 514 -20.77 -15.05 7.49
C ILE A 514 -19.61 -14.17 7.01
N GLY A 515 -18.63 -13.89 7.88
CA GLY A 515 -17.44 -13.11 7.50
C GLY A 515 -16.62 -13.74 6.38
N PHE A 516 -16.44 -15.06 6.41
CA PHE A 516 -15.77 -15.81 5.35
C PHE A 516 -16.56 -15.75 4.03
N THR A 517 -17.89 -15.78 4.11
CA THR A 517 -18.78 -15.66 2.95
C THR A 517 -18.69 -14.28 2.31
N TYR A 518 -18.64 -13.21 3.10
CA TYR A 518 -18.39 -11.86 2.58
C TYR A 518 -17.06 -11.80 1.83
N TRP A 519 -15.99 -12.38 2.38
CA TRP A 519 -14.71 -12.45 1.69
C TRP A 519 -14.79 -13.25 0.39
N LEU A 520 -15.44 -14.42 0.37
CA LEU A 520 -15.65 -15.20 -0.86
C LEU A 520 -16.46 -14.42 -1.88
N PHE A 521 -17.53 -13.74 -1.47
CA PHE A 521 -18.37 -12.97 -2.38
C PHE A 521 -17.62 -11.80 -3.02
N GLU A 522 -16.72 -11.18 -2.25
CA GLU A 522 -15.82 -10.15 -2.74
C GLU A 522 -14.78 -10.79 -3.67
N GLU A 523 -13.87 -11.61 -3.14
CA GLU A 523 -12.64 -12.08 -3.81
C GLU A 523 -12.86 -13.20 -4.82
N HIS A 524 -13.82 -14.08 -4.57
CA HIS A 524 -14.00 -15.32 -5.33
C HIS A 524 -15.49 -15.66 -5.55
N PRO A 525 -16.26 -14.79 -6.21
CA PRO A 525 -17.71 -14.99 -6.35
C PRO A 525 -18.06 -16.29 -7.06
N ILE A 526 -17.23 -16.78 -7.98
CA ILE A 526 -17.43 -18.07 -8.66
C ILE A 526 -17.34 -19.23 -7.67
N LEU A 527 -16.31 -19.24 -6.81
CA LEU A 527 -16.18 -20.28 -5.78
C LEU A 527 -17.32 -20.24 -4.77
N LEU A 528 -17.82 -19.04 -4.44
CA LEU A 528 -19.02 -18.94 -3.61
C LEU A 528 -20.22 -19.63 -4.28
N LEU A 529 -20.42 -19.41 -5.58
CA LEU A 529 -21.50 -20.05 -6.34
C LEU A 529 -21.33 -21.57 -6.38
N ASP A 530 -20.14 -22.06 -6.63
CA ASP A 530 -19.86 -23.51 -6.70
C ASP A 530 -20.17 -24.20 -5.37
N ASN A 531 -19.85 -23.55 -4.25
CA ASN A 531 -20.13 -24.10 -2.93
C ASN A 531 -21.61 -23.96 -2.52
N LEU A 532 -22.29 -22.90 -2.94
CA LEU A 532 -23.74 -22.76 -2.70
C LEU A 532 -24.59 -23.67 -3.60
N LEU A 533 -24.04 -24.12 -4.74
CA LEU A 533 -24.75 -24.89 -5.76
C LEU A 533 -23.90 -26.05 -6.33
N PRO A 534 -23.46 -27.01 -5.50
CA PRO A 534 -22.54 -28.07 -5.92
C PRO A 534 -23.10 -28.95 -7.06
N ASP A 535 -24.42 -29.07 -7.16
CA ASP A 535 -25.10 -29.89 -8.19
C ASP A 535 -25.45 -29.12 -9.48
N SER A 536 -25.25 -27.80 -9.54
CA SER A 536 -25.77 -26.98 -10.65
C SER A 536 -24.88 -26.96 -11.89
N LEU A 537 -23.56 -27.12 -11.74
CA LEU A 537 -22.60 -27.06 -12.85
C LEU A 537 -22.51 -28.37 -13.65
N THR A 538 -23.03 -29.47 -13.10
CA THR A 538 -23.09 -30.78 -13.79
C THR A 538 -24.31 -30.92 -14.71
N ILE A 539 -25.19 -29.90 -14.78
CA ILE A 539 -26.49 -30.00 -15.43
C ILE A 539 -26.59 -29.02 -16.61
N LEU A 540 -26.07 -29.46 -17.76
CA LEU A 540 -26.53 -29.02 -19.09
C LEU A 540 -27.43 -30.12 -19.71
N SER A 541 -28.42 -30.60 -18.96
CA SER A 541 -29.47 -31.55 -19.39
C SER A 541 -30.76 -31.26 -18.60
N PRO A 542 -31.99 -31.47 -19.14
CA PRO A 542 -33.18 -30.87 -18.54
C PRO A 542 -33.55 -31.53 -17.20
N ALA A 543 -33.46 -30.75 -16.11
CA ALA A 543 -33.71 -31.20 -14.75
C ALA A 543 -35.20 -31.23 -14.36
N PRO A 544 -35.61 -32.08 -13.39
CA PRO A 544 -36.99 -32.23 -12.92
C PRO A 544 -37.53 -30.97 -12.21
N GLN A 545 -38.86 -30.82 -12.17
CA GLN A 545 -39.57 -29.66 -11.61
C GLN A 545 -39.23 -29.34 -10.14
N GLY A 546 -38.80 -30.32 -9.33
CA GLY A 546 -38.33 -30.09 -7.96
C GLY A 546 -37.02 -29.29 -7.88
N LEU A 547 -36.15 -29.41 -8.88
CA LEU A 547 -34.88 -28.65 -8.93
C LEU A 547 -35.11 -27.19 -9.32
N ARG A 548 -36.21 -26.88 -10.03
CA ARG A 548 -36.58 -25.51 -10.42
C ARG A 548 -36.99 -24.65 -9.22
N SER A 549 -37.69 -25.20 -8.22
CA SER A 549 -38.01 -24.45 -7.00
C SER A 549 -36.75 -24.20 -6.15
N HIS A 550 -35.79 -25.12 -6.18
CA HIS A 550 -34.47 -24.97 -5.55
C HIS A 550 -33.62 -23.90 -6.26
N LEU A 551 -33.53 -23.94 -7.59
CA LEU A 551 -32.85 -22.92 -8.40
C LEU A 551 -33.50 -21.53 -8.24
N VAL A 552 -34.83 -21.43 -8.15
CA VAL A 552 -35.57 -20.15 -7.95
C VAL A 552 -35.38 -19.57 -6.54
N ARG A 553 -35.14 -20.39 -5.53
CA ARG A 553 -34.87 -19.94 -4.15
C ARG A 553 -33.42 -19.51 -3.96
N VAL A 554 -32.46 -20.27 -4.50
CA VAL A 554 -31.03 -19.91 -4.45
C VAL A 554 -30.71 -18.72 -5.37
N THR A 555 -31.46 -18.52 -6.45
CA THR A 555 -31.38 -17.27 -7.22
C THR A 555 -31.75 -16.06 -6.37
N LYS A 556 -32.56 -16.10 -5.30
CA LYS A 556 -32.76 -14.88 -4.48
C LYS A 556 -31.51 -14.40 -3.75
N ILE A 557 -30.61 -15.30 -3.38
CA ILE A 557 -29.34 -14.97 -2.69
C ILE A 557 -28.32 -14.37 -3.67
N VAL A 558 -28.36 -14.82 -4.92
CA VAL A 558 -27.31 -14.58 -5.93
C VAL A 558 -27.75 -13.63 -7.06
N LEU A 559 -29.03 -13.61 -7.43
CA LEU A 559 -29.58 -12.93 -8.61
C LEU A 559 -29.57 -11.40 -8.47
N SER A 560 -29.51 -10.83 -7.26
CA SER A 560 -29.23 -9.40 -7.10
C SER A 560 -27.84 -9.05 -7.66
N ALA A 561 -26.82 -9.86 -7.33
CA ALA A 561 -25.45 -9.67 -7.80
C ALA A 561 -25.29 -10.05 -9.28
N ILE A 562 -25.90 -11.15 -9.73
CA ILE A 562 -25.86 -11.58 -11.13
C ILE A 562 -26.67 -10.62 -12.03
N CYS A 563 -27.86 -10.16 -11.63
CA CYS A 563 -28.59 -9.16 -12.40
C CYS A 563 -27.83 -7.84 -12.50
N GLN A 564 -27.10 -7.41 -11.47
CA GLN A 564 -26.26 -6.20 -11.57
C GLN A 564 -25.08 -6.39 -12.53
N ILE A 565 -24.45 -7.57 -12.54
CA ILE A 565 -23.38 -7.90 -13.50
C ILE A 565 -23.94 -7.96 -14.93
N ILE A 566 -25.04 -8.67 -15.14
CA ILE A 566 -25.68 -8.82 -16.45
C ILE A 566 -26.23 -7.48 -16.95
N THR A 567 -26.85 -6.67 -16.10
CA THR A 567 -27.35 -5.32 -16.47
C THR A 567 -26.19 -4.37 -16.78
N GLY A 568 -25.05 -4.49 -16.07
CA GLY A 568 -23.83 -3.74 -16.40
C GLY A 568 -23.24 -4.15 -17.75
N ILE A 569 -23.18 -5.45 -18.05
CA ILE A 569 -22.73 -5.98 -19.34
C ILE A 569 -23.68 -5.57 -20.48
N ILE A 570 -25.00 -5.65 -20.27
CA ILE A 570 -26.00 -5.22 -21.26
C ILE A 570 -25.95 -3.71 -21.47
N GLY A 571 -25.79 -2.91 -20.41
CA GLY A 571 -25.62 -1.45 -20.50
C GLY A 571 -24.33 -1.06 -21.23
N PHE A 572 -23.25 -1.80 -21.01
CA PHE A 572 -21.98 -1.64 -21.73
C PHE A 572 -22.12 -1.97 -23.23
N ILE A 573 -22.76 -3.09 -23.56
CA ILE A 573 -23.04 -3.49 -24.95
C ILE A 573 -23.98 -2.48 -25.63
N ALA A 574 -25.03 -2.02 -24.96
CA ALA A 574 -25.94 -0.99 -25.47
C ALA A 574 -25.24 0.36 -25.67
N GLY A 575 -24.28 0.71 -24.80
CA GLY A 575 -23.42 1.89 -24.95
C GLY A 575 -22.51 1.79 -26.18
N ILE A 576 -21.96 0.61 -26.47
CA ILE A 576 -21.16 0.34 -27.68
C ILE A 576 -22.03 0.52 -28.94
N PHE A 577 -23.25 -0.01 -28.97
CA PHE A 577 -24.16 0.16 -30.12
C PHE A 577 -24.64 1.61 -30.30
N ALA A 578 -24.76 2.40 -29.22
CA ALA A 578 -25.08 3.81 -29.32
C ALA A 578 -23.91 4.68 -29.84
N LEU A 579 -22.66 4.23 -29.64
CA LEU A 579 -21.43 4.92 -30.08
C LEU A 579 -21.16 4.78 -31.59
N GLU A 580 -21.55 3.66 -32.22
CA GLU A 580 -21.41 3.45 -33.67
C GLU A 580 -22.22 4.44 -34.53
N HIS A 581 -23.26 5.08 -33.97
CA HIS A 581 -24.20 5.90 -34.75
C HIS A 581 -24.26 7.39 -34.41
N ASN A 582 -23.60 7.88 -33.34
CA ASN A 582 -23.75 9.29 -32.92
C ASN A 582 -22.53 9.94 -32.20
N ALA A 583 -21.31 9.39 -32.30
CA ALA A 583 -20.14 9.96 -31.62
C ALA A 583 -19.56 11.20 -32.34
N PRO A 584 -19.39 12.37 -31.67
CA PRO A 584 -18.84 13.59 -32.27
C PRO A 584 -17.44 13.45 -32.87
N SER A 585 -16.63 12.52 -32.37
CA SER A 585 -15.28 12.24 -32.85
C SER A 585 -15.28 11.55 -34.22
N VAL A 586 -16.19 10.60 -34.46
CA VAL A 586 -16.35 9.94 -35.77
C VAL A 586 -16.90 10.94 -36.79
N ILE A 587 -17.84 11.80 -36.38
CA ILE A 587 -18.37 12.89 -37.20
C ILE A 587 -17.26 13.90 -37.56
N ALA A 588 -16.39 14.25 -36.62
CA ALA A 588 -15.27 15.17 -36.86
C ALA A 588 -14.21 14.57 -37.81
N VAL A 589 -13.89 13.28 -37.68
CA VAL A 589 -12.94 12.58 -38.57
C VAL A 589 -13.50 12.47 -39.99
N HIS A 590 -14.78 12.13 -40.13
CA HIS A 590 -15.45 12.07 -41.44
C HIS A 590 -15.60 13.46 -42.08
N ALA A 591 -15.79 14.52 -41.29
CA ALA A 591 -15.80 15.90 -41.78
C ALA A 591 -14.43 16.37 -42.32
N MET A 592 -13.34 15.70 -41.92
CA MET A 592 -11.99 15.92 -42.46
C MET A 592 -11.68 15.08 -43.70
N GLY A 593 -12.66 14.32 -44.22
CA GLY A 593 -12.50 13.45 -45.39
C GLY A 593 -11.77 12.13 -45.09
N ILE A 594 -11.56 11.80 -43.82
CA ILE A 594 -10.88 10.58 -43.41
C ILE A 594 -11.93 9.52 -43.08
N ASP A 595 -11.88 8.39 -43.80
CA ASP A 595 -12.71 7.22 -43.50
C ASP A 595 -11.88 6.20 -42.70
N HIS A 596 -12.20 6.06 -41.42
CA HIS A 596 -11.51 5.15 -40.51
C HIS A 596 -12.08 3.73 -40.64
N THR A 597 -11.52 2.94 -41.54
CA THR A 597 -12.11 1.64 -41.92
C THR A 597 -11.93 0.52 -40.90
N ASP A 598 -11.20 0.74 -39.81
CA ASP A 598 -10.90 -0.29 -38.79
C ASP A 598 -11.24 0.17 -37.36
N VAL A 599 -12.52 0.49 -37.11
CA VAL A 599 -12.99 0.83 -35.74
C VAL A 599 -13.26 -0.46 -34.97
N ARG A 600 -12.30 -0.87 -34.15
CA ARG A 600 -12.42 -2.01 -33.22
C ARG A 600 -12.03 -1.57 -31.81
N LEU A 601 -12.37 -2.38 -30.81
CA LEU A 601 -12.15 -2.06 -29.39
C LEU A 601 -10.66 -1.81 -29.05
N ASP A 602 -9.76 -2.52 -29.70
CA ASP A 602 -8.31 -2.36 -29.63
C ASP A 602 -7.82 -1.01 -30.20
N ASN A 603 -8.62 -0.36 -31.05
CA ASN A 603 -8.35 0.96 -31.64
C ASN A 603 -9.09 2.10 -30.91
N LEU A 604 -9.63 1.83 -29.72
CA LEU A 604 -10.29 2.83 -28.87
C LEU A 604 -9.48 3.04 -27.58
N LEU A 605 -8.97 4.26 -27.40
CA LEU A 605 -8.30 4.67 -26.17
C LEU A 605 -9.30 5.34 -25.22
N PHE A 606 -9.50 4.74 -24.06
CA PHE A 606 -10.35 5.29 -23.00
C PHE A 606 -9.51 6.12 -22.04
N VAL A 607 -9.82 7.41 -21.91
CA VAL A 607 -9.14 8.34 -21.01
C VAL A 607 -10.16 8.96 -20.07
N GLU A 608 -9.89 8.87 -18.78
CA GLU A 608 -10.73 9.51 -17.77
C GLU A 608 -10.52 11.03 -17.82
N LYS A 609 -11.58 11.81 -18.09
CA LYS A 609 -11.51 13.26 -18.16
C LYS A 609 -12.24 13.87 -16.97
N ARG A 610 -11.48 14.41 -16.02
CA ARG A 610 -12.03 15.21 -14.90
C ARG A 610 -12.00 16.69 -15.28
N ASN A 611 -13.17 17.26 -15.53
CA ASN A 611 -13.30 18.70 -15.72
C ASN A 611 -13.27 19.39 -14.35
N GLY A 612 -12.22 20.16 -14.06
CA GLY A 612 -12.26 21.11 -12.96
C GLY A 612 -13.22 22.25 -13.31
N SER A 613 -14.32 22.39 -12.58
CA SER A 613 -15.25 23.52 -12.74
C SER A 613 -14.53 24.82 -12.39
N ARG A 614 -14.40 25.74 -13.36
CA ARG A 614 -13.78 27.06 -13.22
C ARG A 614 -14.81 28.19 -12.97
N GLU A 615 -16.09 27.89 -12.83
CA GLU A 615 -17.09 28.96 -12.65
C GLU A 615 -17.39 29.16 -11.16
N MET A 616 -16.82 30.23 -10.59
CA MET A 616 -17.31 30.80 -9.33
C MET A 616 -18.67 31.46 -9.57
N PRO A 617 -19.60 31.43 -8.60
CA PRO A 617 -20.82 32.23 -8.66
C PRO A 617 -20.47 33.72 -8.73
N GLU A 618 -21.17 34.49 -9.56
CA GLU A 618 -20.97 35.93 -9.80
C GLU A 618 -21.24 36.85 -8.60
N GLU A 619 -21.45 36.33 -7.38
CA GLU A 619 -21.80 37.12 -6.20
C GLU A 619 -20.71 37.04 -5.11
N TYR A 620 -19.52 37.59 -5.39
CA TYR A 620 -18.63 38.03 -4.31
C TYR A 620 -17.78 39.22 -4.76
N SER A 621 -18.23 40.44 -4.41
CA SER A 621 -17.40 41.64 -4.48
C SER A 621 -16.84 41.94 -3.09
N PRO A 622 -15.51 41.86 -2.86
CA PRO A 622 -14.95 42.24 -1.58
C PRO A 622 -15.12 43.75 -1.36
N VAL A 623 -15.54 44.13 -0.16
CA VAL A 623 -15.69 45.53 0.24
C VAL A 623 -14.31 46.18 0.30
N GLN A 624 -14.06 47.13 -0.60
CA GLN A 624 -12.89 48.00 -0.56
C GLN A 624 -13.14 49.11 0.46
N ASP A 625 -12.11 49.44 1.26
CA ASP A 625 -12.14 50.65 2.08
C ASP A 625 -12.15 51.87 1.14
N PRO A 626 -13.21 52.71 1.16
CA PRO A 626 -13.39 53.80 0.20
C PRO A 626 -12.34 54.90 0.31
N ASN A 627 -11.52 54.92 1.37
CA ASN A 627 -10.48 55.94 1.55
C ASN A 627 -9.06 55.45 1.28
N SER A 628 -8.81 54.14 1.20
CA SER A 628 -7.45 53.61 1.02
C SER A 628 -7.27 52.77 -0.26
N GLY A 629 -8.35 52.31 -0.89
CA GLY A 629 -8.28 51.46 -2.08
C GLY A 629 -7.59 50.09 -1.84
N MET A 630 -7.28 49.75 -0.59
CA MET A 630 -6.71 48.46 -0.21
C MET A 630 -7.80 47.50 0.28
N LEU A 631 -7.64 46.22 -0.03
CA LEU A 631 -8.48 45.15 0.51
C LEU A 631 -8.16 44.95 2.00
N LEU A 632 -9.19 44.97 2.85
CA LEU A 632 -9.06 44.72 4.29
C LEU A 632 -8.57 43.29 4.52
N GLN A 633 -7.35 43.15 5.06
CA GLN A 633 -6.63 41.88 5.09
C GLN A 633 -7.08 40.92 6.22
N ASP A 634 -7.95 41.36 7.12
CA ASP A 634 -8.42 40.56 8.26
C ASP A 634 -9.94 40.68 8.43
N GLN A 635 -10.69 39.79 7.77
CA GLN A 635 -12.08 39.49 8.12
C GLN A 635 -12.14 38.02 8.56
N PRO A 636 -12.61 37.71 9.79
CA PRO A 636 -12.79 36.33 10.19
C PRO A 636 -13.95 35.71 9.42
N ILE A 637 -13.70 34.55 8.80
CA ILE A 637 -14.73 33.74 8.14
C ILE A 637 -15.71 33.27 9.21
N SER A 638 -17.01 33.50 8.99
CA SER A 638 -18.10 33.09 9.88
C SER A 638 -18.11 31.56 10.07
N SER A 639 -18.35 31.11 11.30
CA SER A 639 -18.44 29.70 11.70
C SER A 639 -19.59 28.92 11.04
N ASP A 640 -20.49 29.62 10.35
CA ASP A 640 -21.75 29.05 9.85
C ASP A 640 -21.68 28.66 8.36
N TRP A 641 -20.52 28.80 7.72
CA TRP A 641 -20.29 28.35 6.34
C TRP A 641 -19.94 26.87 6.30
N THR A 642 -20.95 26.01 6.31
CA THR A 642 -20.80 24.59 5.99
C THR A 642 -20.85 24.41 4.47
N PHE A 643 -19.69 24.13 3.86
CA PHE A 643 -19.61 23.67 2.47
C PHE A 643 -20.14 22.22 2.42
N GLN A 644 -21.46 22.06 2.32
CA GLN A 644 -22.06 20.84 1.75
C GLN A 644 -22.21 21.06 0.25
N SER A 645 -21.13 20.88 -0.52
CA SER A 645 -21.27 20.53 -1.93
C SER A 645 -21.51 19.03 -2.02
N SER A 646 -22.71 18.67 -2.49
CA SER A 646 -23.07 17.31 -2.85
C SER A 646 -22.07 16.74 -3.85
N ALA A 647 -21.37 15.68 -3.46
CA ALA A 647 -20.55 14.85 -4.33
C ALA A 647 -21.43 14.12 -5.35
N HIS A 648 -21.75 14.79 -6.45
CA HIS A 648 -22.12 14.17 -7.72
C HIS A 648 -21.33 14.86 -8.84
N ASP A 649 -20.01 14.76 -8.76
CA ASP A 649 -19.15 14.94 -9.92
C ASP A 649 -19.36 13.72 -10.82
N PHE A 650 -20.01 13.92 -11.97
CA PHE A 650 -20.07 12.90 -13.01
C PHE A 650 -18.68 12.75 -13.63
N GLU A 651 -18.02 11.62 -13.39
CA GLU A 651 -16.81 11.23 -14.12
C GLU A 651 -17.17 10.96 -15.58
N LEU A 652 -16.61 11.76 -16.51
CA LEU A 652 -16.79 11.58 -17.94
C LEU A 652 -15.63 10.74 -18.50
N LEU A 653 -15.94 9.56 -19.00
CA LEU A 653 -15.01 8.74 -19.76
C LEU A 653 -14.91 9.30 -21.19
N ALA A 654 -13.75 9.85 -21.56
CA ALA A 654 -13.48 10.27 -22.92
C ALA A 654 -12.96 9.07 -23.73
N ILE A 655 -13.44 8.90 -24.95
CA ILE A 655 -13.02 7.82 -25.86
C ILE A 655 -12.37 8.48 -27.08
N TYR A 656 -11.13 8.09 -27.35
CA TYR A 656 -10.35 8.54 -28.49
C TYR A 656 -10.21 7.40 -29.49
N LEU A 657 -10.44 7.70 -30.76
CA LEU A 657 -10.09 6.81 -31.86
C LEU A 657 -8.57 6.87 -32.06
N ILE A 658 -7.89 5.74 -32.03
CA ILE A 658 -6.45 5.63 -32.26
C ILE A 658 -6.17 4.66 -33.41
N ASP A 659 -4.94 4.66 -33.92
CA ASP A 659 -4.49 3.87 -35.07
C ASP A 659 -5.19 4.17 -36.40
N PHE A 660 -4.78 5.27 -37.03
CA PHE A 660 -5.23 5.67 -38.37
C PHE A 660 -4.45 4.97 -39.50
N GLY A 661 -3.67 3.92 -39.22
CA GLY A 661 -2.82 3.24 -40.21
C GLY A 661 -3.58 2.62 -41.40
N HIS A 662 -4.88 2.39 -41.23
CA HIS A 662 -5.80 1.89 -42.26
C HIS A 662 -6.86 2.92 -42.71
N GLY A 663 -6.69 4.20 -42.34
CA GLY A 663 -7.56 5.28 -42.78
C GLY A 663 -7.44 5.53 -44.29
N LYS A 664 -8.58 5.68 -44.98
CA LYS A 664 -8.62 6.12 -46.38
C LYS A 664 -8.91 7.61 -46.43
N TYR A 665 -8.23 8.30 -47.35
CA TYR A 665 -8.40 9.73 -47.64
C TYR A 665 -9.24 9.95 -48.89
#